data_AF-W4LLE5-F1
#
_entry.id   AF-W4LLE5-F1
#
_cell.length_a   1.000
_cell.length_b   1.000
_cell.length_c   1.000
_cell.angle_alpha   90.00
_cell.angle_beta   90.00
_cell.angle_gamma   90.00
#
_symmetry.space_group_name_H-M   'P 1'
#
loop_
_entity.id
_entity.type
_entity.pdbx_description
1 polymer ?
#
loop_
_entity_poly.entity_id
_entity_poly.type
_entity_poly.pdbx_seq_one_letter_code
_entity_poly.pdbx_strand_id
1 'polypeptide(L)'
;MNDRYLTLLLACLSAIAIFVSCGPPSPPSPPLPPSPPPLPPGPRASLSPVCDTPLQPPVLAYYLPRDVEGNLLQDNRNVIQRAVDIFSWQEFIALNWPAKPDERGMPDLDKPVTAEGPRLWETWKEEYEVYLPDGNPPASWNNPQGPPVDAQGNPLIPRVMFRNSKIHDVADSKLQAAKTDGTLLATLKDQNGRLVRYEIRMNQVMFDYIVENELYNGLKQAAFGQVSFPYGSMITKAAWREITAEEANRYVTTEAVICDSDPDTRRVISCQPHTTRMGLVGLHIMAKTPSAPQWLWSTFEHVDNAPAIGRQTEEQKNWSFYLPGSLAPINEQTKPGIPNQVVRPIPVSDVEPDCSKSSQAVDNLAHVNAVVQEKLAQYDSVLQHYELIGTQWPIPRQHSMWSWLSEAPPQTVFDAMPTFLANTTMETFVPYTSSCMGCHSRARKTKNYVYPSQDDLNKYPTSDFTFTLNNALPKPTTPWSLPAPIQECSESGTKTPAQKGYCLATHTYEDPLTKPHVSAKLHCSSCHLQAGRHPTAAWWVGMIEKYGKRQSSKYNRPSDAQYWDNQYGWLPHRINGCFQRSMNGTVLCQPGNNGCDDNEPMQALIAYMAWLDKTIAQQQPSPNTPLPTWDGFPTIDTEPYQKQANANRGEQIFLQKCSVCHGEDGQGRFGNDHNTYLRPPLWGKYSFNQSAGLSSKPQKLAGFIRWNMPLDHGGVISNQEAWDLATYIGLQWRPRELPHGNHD
;
A
#
# COMPACT_ATOMS: atom_id res chain seq x y z
N MET A 1 -56.95 11.00 41.54
CA MET A 1 -56.57 9.94 40.57
C MET A 1 -55.06 9.80 40.57
N ASN A 2 -54.49 9.33 41.68
CA ASN A 2 -53.09 9.58 42.02
C ASN A 2 -52.47 8.43 42.85
N ASP A 3 -52.82 7.16 42.58
CA ASP A 3 -52.32 6.05 43.40
C ASP A 3 -52.15 4.69 42.67
N ARG A 4 -52.21 4.66 41.32
CA ARG A 4 -51.98 3.43 40.55
C ARG A 4 -50.79 3.45 39.59
N TYR A 5 -50.14 4.61 39.42
CA TYR A 5 -48.93 4.74 38.59
C TYR A 5 -47.62 4.64 39.39
N LEU A 6 -47.65 4.84 40.71
CA LEU A 6 -46.45 4.77 41.55
C LEU A 6 -46.06 3.32 41.92
N THR A 7 -47.04 2.41 41.99
CA THR A 7 -46.82 1.00 42.36
C THR A 7 -46.26 0.14 41.21
N LEU A 8 -46.49 0.53 39.95
CA LEU A 8 -45.93 -0.15 38.78
C LEU A 8 -44.50 0.28 38.44
N LEU A 9 -44.09 1.50 38.82
CA LEU A 9 -42.72 1.98 38.64
C LEU A 9 -41.75 1.43 39.70
N LEU A 10 -42.21 1.16 40.92
CA LEU A 10 -41.38 0.57 41.98
C LEU A 10 -41.18 -0.95 41.84
N ALA A 11 -42.11 -1.68 41.21
CA ALA A 11 -41.95 -3.13 41.00
C ALA A 11 -41.00 -3.50 39.84
N CYS A 12 -40.81 -2.63 38.85
CA CYS A 12 -39.84 -2.85 37.76
C CYS A 12 -38.40 -2.47 38.15
N LEU A 13 -38.19 -1.65 39.18
CA LEU A 13 -36.85 -1.26 39.65
C LEU A 13 -36.24 -2.26 40.65
N SER A 14 -37.04 -3.12 41.28
CA SER A 14 -36.55 -4.15 42.20
C SER A 14 -36.27 -5.51 41.57
N ALA A 15 -36.63 -5.74 40.30
CA ALA A 15 -36.32 -6.96 39.56
C ALA A 15 -35.06 -6.88 38.69
N ILE A 16 -34.42 -5.70 38.61
CA ILE A 16 -33.18 -5.45 37.83
C ILE A 16 -31.91 -5.51 38.72
N ALA A 17 -32.04 -5.87 40.01
CA ALA A 17 -30.91 -5.90 40.95
C ALA A 17 -30.42 -7.31 41.34
N ILE A 18 -30.99 -8.40 40.80
CA ILE A 18 -30.56 -9.77 41.15
C ILE A 18 -30.50 -10.67 39.89
N PHE A 19 -29.65 -10.30 38.93
CA PHE A 19 -29.05 -11.22 37.94
C PHE A 19 -27.66 -10.71 37.50
N VAL A 20 -26.91 -10.13 38.44
CA VAL A 20 -25.48 -9.86 38.27
C VAL A 20 -24.72 -10.91 39.09
N SER A 21 -24.53 -12.10 38.53
CA SER A 21 -23.50 -13.07 38.91
C SER A 21 -23.74 -14.37 38.13
N CYS A 22 -22.68 -14.88 37.49
CA CYS A 22 -22.63 -16.11 36.69
C CYS A 22 -23.07 -16.00 35.22
N GLY A 23 -22.43 -15.09 34.48
CA GLY A 23 -21.96 -15.48 33.15
C GLY A 23 -20.81 -16.49 33.29
N PRO A 24 -20.54 -17.35 32.29
CA PRO A 24 -19.32 -18.16 32.30
C PRO A 24 -18.13 -17.21 32.52
N PRO A 25 -17.16 -17.58 33.37
CA PRO A 25 -16.02 -16.73 33.61
C PRO A 25 -15.40 -16.36 32.27
N SER A 26 -15.20 -15.05 32.06
CA SER A 26 -14.35 -14.57 30.99
C SER A 26 -13.06 -15.40 31.05
N PRO A 27 -12.51 -15.88 29.91
CA PRO A 27 -11.16 -16.41 29.94
C PRO A 27 -10.29 -15.33 30.61
N PRO A 28 -9.45 -15.70 31.59
CA PRO A 28 -8.58 -14.73 32.24
C PRO A 28 -7.86 -13.96 31.14
N SER A 29 -7.87 -12.63 31.21
CA SER A 29 -6.99 -11.81 30.39
C SER A 29 -5.62 -12.48 30.43
N PRO A 30 -4.95 -12.70 29.27
CA PRO A 30 -3.62 -13.27 29.29
C PRO A 30 -2.82 -12.44 30.29
N PRO A 31 -2.22 -13.07 31.32
CA PRO A 31 -1.53 -12.33 32.37
C PRO A 31 -0.56 -11.37 31.67
N LEU A 32 -0.58 -10.09 32.08
CA LEU A 32 0.46 -9.15 31.67
C LEU A 32 1.78 -9.91 31.85
N PRO A 33 2.59 -10.04 30.79
CA PRO A 33 3.81 -10.80 30.89
C PRO A 33 4.58 -10.26 32.09
N PRO A 34 5.13 -11.13 32.97
CA PRO A 34 5.84 -10.70 34.15
C PRO A 34 6.84 -9.61 33.76
N SER A 35 6.90 -8.55 34.57
CA SER A 35 7.88 -7.47 34.42
C SER A 35 9.25 -8.13 34.23
N PRO A 36 9.91 -7.91 33.07
CA PRO A 36 11.13 -8.61 32.77
C PRO A 36 12.19 -8.34 33.86
N PRO A 37 13.16 -9.24 34.04
CA PRO A 37 14.33 -8.92 34.82
C PRO A 37 14.94 -7.60 34.31
N PRO A 38 15.56 -6.79 35.20
CA PRO A 38 16.22 -5.55 34.79
C PRO A 38 17.15 -5.84 33.62
N LEU A 39 17.01 -5.09 32.54
CA LEU A 39 17.88 -5.23 31.39
C LEU A 39 19.33 -4.98 31.84
N PRO A 40 20.29 -5.81 31.40
CA PRO A 40 21.68 -5.66 31.83
C PRO A 40 22.22 -4.27 31.47
N PRO A 41 23.08 -3.68 32.31
CA PRO A 41 23.61 -2.35 32.06
C PRO A 41 24.47 -2.33 30.80
N GLY A 42 24.19 -1.38 29.89
CA GLY A 42 24.99 -1.10 28.70
C GLY A 42 25.38 0.38 28.62
N PRO A 43 26.35 0.75 27.75
CA PRO A 43 26.70 2.15 27.51
C PRO A 43 25.49 2.97 27.04
N ARG A 44 25.34 4.19 27.58
CA ARG A 44 24.21 5.07 27.29
C ARG A 44 24.65 6.28 26.48
N ALA A 45 23.84 6.68 25.50
CA ALA A 45 24.01 7.91 24.73
C ALA A 45 23.18 9.02 25.41
N SER A 46 23.84 9.90 26.17
CA SER A 46 23.15 10.86 27.04
C SER A 46 22.39 11.91 26.23
N LEU A 47 21.07 12.00 26.43
CA LEU A 47 20.22 13.01 25.79
C LEU A 47 19.68 14.00 26.82
N SER A 48 19.53 15.25 26.40
CA SER A 48 18.83 16.27 27.18
C SER A 48 17.32 15.96 27.24
N PRO A 49 16.63 16.36 28.34
CA PRO A 49 15.19 16.27 28.42
C PRO A 49 14.49 16.98 27.25
N VAL A 50 13.32 16.47 26.85
CA VAL A 50 12.46 17.11 25.86
C VAL A 50 11.20 17.63 26.55
N CYS A 51 10.85 18.89 26.36
CA CYS A 51 9.70 19.52 27.02
C CYS A 51 9.66 19.26 28.54
N ASP A 52 10.78 19.50 29.20
CA ASP A 52 11.01 19.28 30.65
C ASP A 52 10.76 17.84 31.13
N THR A 53 10.60 16.89 30.20
CA THR A 53 10.37 15.48 30.49
C THR A 53 11.66 14.69 30.25
N PRO A 54 12.29 14.13 31.30
CA PRO A 54 13.43 13.25 31.12
C PRO A 54 12.94 11.89 30.57
N LEU A 55 13.62 11.38 29.55
CA LEU A 55 13.44 10.03 29.01
C LEU A 55 14.71 9.23 29.24
N GLN A 56 14.60 7.90 29.25
CA GLN A 56 15.77 7.03 29.31
C GLN A 56 16.62 7.22 28.05
N PRO A 57 17.93 7.46 28.19
CA PRO A 57 18.82 7.59 27.04
C PRO A 57 18.92 6.26 26.26
N PRO A 58 19.13 6.31 24.92
CA PRO A 58 19.43 5.13 24.13
C PRO A 58 20.57 4.31 24.73
N VAL A 59 20.35 3.00 24.82
CA VAL A 59 21.33 2.04 25.36
C VAL A 59 21.92 1.23 24.21
N LEU A 60 23.25 1.15 24.15
CA LEU A 60 23.95 0.24 23.24
C LEU A 60 23.92 -1.16 23.84
N ALA A 61 22.96 -1.99 23.41
CA ALA A 61 22.77 -3.34 23.93
C ALA A 61 22.24 -4.31 22.88
N TYR A 62 22.41 -5.60 23.14
CA TYR A 62 21.99 -6.70 22.27
C TYR A 62 20.50 -7.06 22.41
N TYR A 63 19.82 -6.58 23.46
CA TYR A 63 18.42 -6.93 23.72
C TYR A 63 17.48 -5.95 23.02
N LEU A 64 16.39 -6.49 22.46
CA LEU A 64 15.34 -5.67 21.86
C LEU A 64 14.49 -4.99 22.95
N PRO A 65 14.14 -3.70 22.80
CA PRO A 65 13.16 -3.07 23.67
C PRO A 65 11.79 -3.75 23.50
N ARG A 66 11.05 -3.93 24.59
CA ARG A 66 9.71 -4.57 24.55
C ARG A 66 8.60 -3.60 24.11
N ASP A 67 8.72 -2.34 24.50
CA ASP A 67 7.76 -1.30 24.20
C ASP A 67 8.41 0.09 24.32
N VAL A 68 7.73 1.11 23.81
CA VAL A 68 8.15 2.52 23.87
C VAL A 68 8.01 3.04 25.30
N GLU A 69 8.97 3.85 25.75
CA GLU A 69 8.88 4.50 27.06
C GLU A 69 7.60 5.34 27.17
N GLY A 70 6.87 5.16 28.28
CA GLY A 70 5.58 5.82 28.51
C GLY A 70 4.41 5.29 27.67
N ASN A 71 4.60 4.20 26.91
CA ASN A 71 3.54 3.45 26.23
C ASN A 71 2.66 4.28 25.29
N LEU A 72 3.22 5.34 24.68
CA LEU A 72 2.48 6.30 23.85
C LEU A 72 1.34 7.04 24.58
N LEU A 73 1.39 7.10 25.93
CA LEU A 73 0.36 7.71 26.77
C LEU A 73 0.70 9.13 27.24
N GLN A 74 1.85 9.67 26.85
CA GLN A 74 2.26 11.01 27.25
C GLN A 74 1.33 12.09 26.63
N ASP A 75 0.96 13.09 27.42
CA ASP A 75 0.07 14.17 26.95
C ASP A 75 0.69 15.01 25.81
N ASN A 76 2.02 15.17 25.84
CA ASN A 76 2.76 15.92 24.84
C ASN A 76 3.34 14.99 23.77
N ARG A 77 2.84 15.11 22.53
CA ARG A 77 3.27 14.28 21.39
C ARG A 77 4.72 14.52 20.98
N ASN A 78 5.33 15.65 21.34
CA ASN A 78 6.76 15.87 21.10
C ASN A 78 7.59 14.94 22.01
N VAL A 79 7.11 14.66 23.23
CA VAL A 79 7.71 13.67 24.13
C VAL A 79 7.52 12.25 23.59
N ILE A 80 6.32 11.94 23.05
CA ILE A 80 6.07 10.65 22.39
C ILE A 80 7.03 10.47 21.21
N GLN A 81 7.20 11.50 20.36
CA GLN A 81 8.08 11.45 19.20
C GLN A 81 9.52 11.11 19.60
N ARG A 82 10.08 11.81 20.60
CA ARG A 82 11.41 11.48 21.16
C ARG A 82 11.48 10.05 21.69
N ALA A 83 10.44 9.58 22.39
CA ALA A 83 10.42 8.23 22.96
C ALA A 83 10.42 7.14 21.88
N VAL A 84 9.67 7.31 20.78
CA VAL A 84 9.70 6.35 19.66
C VAL A 84 11.02 6.41 18.89
N ASP A 85 11.66 7.58 18.79
CA ASP A 85 12.95 7.71 18.12
C ASP A 85 14.10 7.08 18.93
N ILE A 86 14.05 7.17 20.27
CA ILE A 86 14.93 6.42 21.17
C ILE A 86 14.72 4.91 21.02
N PHE A 87 13.46 4.47 21.02
CA PHE A 87 13.09 3.06 20.83
C PHE A 87 13.66 2.50 19.51
N SER A 88 13.48 3.23 18.41
CA SER A 88 14.01 2.86 17.09
C SER A 88 15.52 2.69 17.06
N TRP A 89 16.27 3.59 17.70
CA TRP A 89 17.72 3.48 17.82
C TRP A 89 18.15 2.25 18.60
N GLN A 90 17.44 1.92 19.69
CA GLN A 90 17.71 0.71 20.46
C GLN A 90 17.43 -0.56 19.65
N GLU A 91 16.35 -0.60 18.88
CA GLU A 91 16.08 -1.70 17.96
C GLU A 91 17.17 -1.84 16.89
N PHE A 92 17.56 -0.74 16.25
CA PHE A 92 18.58 -0.76 15.21
C PHE A 92 19.92 -1.31 15.72
N ILE A 93 20.34 -0.90 16.92
CA ILE A 93 21.57 -1.40 17.54
C ILE A 93 21.45 -2.89 17.89
N ALA A 94 20.36 -3.31 18.53
CA ALA A 94 20.15 -4.70 18.93
C ALA A 94 20.04 -5.65 17.72
N LEU A 95 19.35 -5.22 16.66
CA LEU A 95 19.23 -6.00 15.42
C LEU A 95 20.56 -6.11 14.67
N ASN A 96 21.44 -5.12 14.78
CA ASN A 96 22.78 -5.15 14.19
C ASN A 96 23.86 -5.72 15.13
N TRP A 97 23.47 -6.30 16.26
CA TRP A 97 24.40 -7.11 17.06
C TRP A 97 24.81 -8.37 16.29
N PRO A 98 26.07 -8.85 16.43
CA PRO A 98 26.46 -10.15 15.89
C PRO A 98 25.52 -11.26 16.35
N ALA A 99 25.11 -12.10 15.41
CA ALA A 99 24.28 -13.26 15.71
C ALA A 99 25.14 -14.43 16.20
N LYS A 100 24.57 -15.24 17.10
CA LYS A 100 25.16 -16.50 17.52
C LYS A 100 25.16 -17.49 16.35
N PRO A 101 26.28 -18.20 16.09
CA PRO A 101 26.34 -19.22 15.04
C PRO A 101 25.25 -20.29 15.26
N ASP A 102 24.62 -20.73 14.16
CA ASP A 102 23.62 -21.81 14.11
C ASP A 102 22.34 -21.60 14.95
N GLU A 103 22.18 -20.46 15.63
CA GLU A 103 21.01 -20.11 16.44
C GLU A 103 20.36 -18.84 15.88
N ARG A 104 19.40 -19.03 14.96
CA ARG A 104 18.74 -17.94 14.25
C ARG A 104 18.01 -17.02 15.23
N GLY A 105 18.21 -15.71 15.08
CA GLY A 105 17.54 -14.70 15.89
C GLY A 105 18.03 -14.60 17.33
N MET A 106 19.19 -15.21 17.66
CA MET A 106 19.84 -15.06 18.96
C MET A 106 21.13 -14.22 18.83
N PRO A 107 21.33 -13.18 19.66
CA PRO A 107 22.56 -12.42 19.66
C PRO A 107 23.71 -13.22 20.30
N ASP A 108 24.93 -13.01 19.82
CA ASP A 108 26.15 -13.53 20.42
C ASP A 108 26.54 -12.64 21.61
N LEU A 109 26.26 -13.12 22.83
CA LEU A 109 26.46 -12.37 24.08
C LEU A 109 27.94 -12.17 24.43
N ASP A 110 28.82 -12.96 23.84
CA ASP A 110 30.26 -12.90 24.10
C ASP A 110 30.98 -11.94 23.13
N LYS A 111 30.25 -11.36 22.18
CA LYS A 111 30.79 -10.44 21.17
C LYS A 111 30.31 -9.00 21.35
N PRO A 112 31.20 -8.01 21.15
CA PRO A 112 30.79 -6.62 21.04
C PRO A 112 30.02 -6.38 19.74
N VAL A 113 29.24 -5.29 19.69
CA VAL A 113 28.52 -4.85 18.47
C VAL A 113 29.41 -4.70 17.24
N THR A 114 30.70 -4.43 17.45
CA THR A 114 31.71 -4.22 16.41
C THR A 114 32.28 -5.51 15.83
N ALA A 115 32.02 -6.68 16.43
CA ALA A 115 32.57 -7.93 15.95
C ALA A 115 32.02 -8.28 14.55
N GLU A 116 32.85 -8.98 13.77
CA GLU A 116 32.47 -9.48 12.45
C GLU A 116 31.42 -10.60 12.53
N GLY A 117 30.77 -10.87 11.39
CA GLY A 117 29.78 -11.93 11.23
C GLY A 117 28.38 -11.41 10.84
N PRO A 118 27.43 -12.33 10.61
CA PRO A 118 26.05 -11.97 10.31
C PRO A 118 25.43 -11.17 11.46
N ARG A 119 24.66 -10.15 11.12
CA ARG A 119 23.84 -9.42 12.10
C ARG A 119 22.62 -10.24 12.51
N LEU A 120 22.06 -9.96 13.69
CA LEU A 120 20.91 -10.68 14.26
C LEU A 120 19.76 -10.83 13.27
N TRP A 121 19.32 -9.71 12.66
CA TRP A 121 18.22 -9.71 11.71
C TRP A 121 18.57 -10.42 10.39
N GLU A 122 19.84 -10.45 9.99
CA GLU A 122 20.30 -11.17 8.79
C GLU A 122 20.21 -12.68 8.95
N THR A 123 20.07 -13.18 10.19
CA THR A 123 19.78 -14.59 10.39
C THR A 123 18.32 -14.90 10.21
N TRP A 124 17.36 -13.97 10.40
CA TRP A 124 15.92 -14.24 10.33
C TRP A 124 15.44 -14.83 8.99
N LYS A 125 14.29 -15.54 9.00
CA LYS A 125 13.72 -16.19 7.81
C LYS A 125 13.40 -15.15 6.73
N GLU A 126 13.95 -15.33 5.53
CA GLU A 126 13.51 -14.56 4.36
C GLU A 126 12.14 -15.07 3.91
N GLU A 127 11.34 -14.19 3.34
CA GLU A 127 10.05 -14.51 2.73
C GLU A 127 10.06 -15.75 1.80
N TYR A 128 11.08 -15.94 0.95
CA TYR A 128 11.17 -17.11 0.06
C TYR A 128 11.36 -18.42 0.83
N GLU A 129 11.88 -18.38 2.06
CA GLU A 129 11.98 -19.56 2.92
C GLU A 129 10.62 -19.94 3.54
N VAL A 130 9.62 -19.05 3.48
CA VAL A 130 8.32 -19.20 4.16
C VAL A 130 7.20 -19.52 3.19
N TYR A 131 7.12 -18.83 2.06
CA TYR A 131 6.04 -19.01 1.07
C TYR A 131 6.52 -19.83 -0.12
N LEU A 132 6.37 -21.15 0.01
CA LEU A 132 6.84 -22.12 -0.97
C LEU A 132 5.82 -22.38 -2.09
N PRO A 133 6.26 -22.92 -3.25
CA PRO A 133 5.37 -23.42 -4.29
C PRO A 133 4.30 -24.36 -3.71
N ASP A 134 3.10 -24.29 -4.30
CA ASP A 134 1.93 -25.10 -3.93
C ASP A 134 1.46 -25.00 -2.46
N GLY A 135 1.97 -24.01 -1.71
CA GLY A 135 1.62 -23.84 -0.31
C GLY A 135 2.19 -24.92 0.60
N ASN A 136 3.34 -25.47 0.22
CA ASN A 136 4.07 -26.44 1.02
C ASN A 136 4.55 -25.82 2.35
N PRO A 137 4.61 -26.60 3.44
CA PRO A 137 5.10 -26.11 4.73
C PRO A 137 6.58 -25.74 4.65
N PRO A 138 7.00 -24.60 5.25
CA PRO A 138 8.40 -24.23 5.33
C PRO A 138 9.19 -25.11 6.30
N ALA A 139 10.51 -25.12 6.14
CA ALA A 139 11.42 -25.75 7.09
C ALA A 139 11.35 -25.04 8.46
N SER A 140 11.67 -25.77 9.53
CA SER A 140 11.72 -25.21 10.90
C SER A 140 12.67 -24.01 11.00
N TRP A 141 12.49 -23.19 12.04
CA TRP A 141 13.17 -21.91 12.22
C TRP A 141 14.69 -21.94 11.99
N ASN A 142 15.40 -22.88 12.62
CA ASN A 142 16.86 -23.00 12.51
C ASN A 142 17.32 -23.75 11.25
N ASN A 143 16.44 -24.51 10.59
CA ASN A 143 16.82 -25.24 9.39
C ASN A 143 16.77 -24.28 8.19
N PRO A 144 17.89 -24.03 7.48
CA PRO A 144 17.85 -23.24 6.27
C PRO A 144 16.94 -23.93 5.26
N GLN A 145 15.96 -23.20 4.72
CA GLN A 145 15.31 -23.66 3.50
C GLN A 145 16.35 -23.46 2.41
N GLY A 146 16.57 -24.49 1.56
CA GLY A 146 17.54 -24.40 0.49
C GLY A 146 17.39 -23.08 -0.28
N PRO A 147 18.52 -22.46 -0.68
CA PRO A 147 18.48 -21.26 -1.51
C PRO A 147 17.61 -21.52 -2.75
N PRO A 148 17.09 -20.47 -3.41
CA PRO A 148 16.42 -20.65 -4.69
C PRO A 148 17.25 -21.57 -5.58
N VAL A 149 16.61 -22.52 -6.25
CA VAL A 149 17.30 -23.34 -7.24
C VAL A 149 17.41 -22.56 -8.55
N ASP A 150 18.50 -22.77 -9.29
CA ASP A 150 18.60 -22.23 -10.66
C ASP A 150 17.52 -22.87 -11.57
N ALA A 151 17.42 -22.40 -12.82
CA ALA A 151 16.48 -22.94 -13.80
C ALA A 151 16.67 -24.45 -14.08
N GLN A 152 17.79 -25.03 -13.66
CA GLN A 152 18.16 -26.44 -13.80
C GLN A 152 17.93 -27.25 -12.51
N GLY A 153 17.47 -26.62 -11.43
CA GLY A 153 17.16 -27.29 -10.16
C GLY A 153 18.36 -27.42 -9.20
N ASN A 154 19.49 -26.76 -9.47
CA ASN A 154 20.67 -26.83 -8.60
C ASN A 154 20.57 -25.82 -7.43
N PRO A 155 20.96 -26.19 -6.20
CA PRO A 155 20.99 -25.27 -5.06
C PRO A 155 22.04 -24.14 -5.22
N LEU A 156 21.64 -22.88 -5.03
CA LEU A 156 22.52 -21.72 -5.07
C LEU A 156 23.21 -21.42 -3.71
N ILE A 157 24.44 -21.88 -3.48
CA ILE A 157 25.20 -21.55 -2.25
C ILE A 157 26.28 -20.50 -2.59
N PRO A 158 26.51 -19.40 -1.83
CA PRO A 158 25.91 -18.91 -0.55
C PRO A 158 24.74 -17.89 -0.72
N ARG A 159 24.38 -17.12 0.34
CA ARG A 159 23.29 -16.12 0.43
C ARG A 159 22.97 -15.48 -0.92
N VAL A 160 21.73 -15.61 -1.36
CA VAL A 160 21.29 -15.12 -2.67
C VAL A 160 20.52 -13.81 -2.52
N MET A 161 20.94 -12.78 -3.26
CA MET A 161 20.20 -11.53 -3.40
C MET A 161 19.68 -11.41 -4.83
N PHE A 162 18.38 -11.66 -5.01
CA PHE A 162 17.74 -11.64 -6.34
C PHE A 162 16.72 -10.51 -6.51
N ARG A 163 16.26 -9.89 -5.42
CA ARG A 163 15.23 -8.86 -5.45
C ARG A 163 15.79 -7.53 -5.93
N ASN A 164 15.22 -6.98 -6.99
CA ASN A 164 15.53 -5.63 -7.51
C ASN A 164 14.42 -4.62 -7.18
N SER A 165 13.39 -5.04 -6.45
CA SER A 165 12.21 -4.28 -6.00
C SER A 165 11.82 -4.70 -4.59
N LYS A 166 11.10 -3.83 -3.86
CA LYS A 166 10.66 -4.07 -2.47
C LYS A 166 9.39 -4.91 -2.37
N ILE A 167 8.74 -5.26 -3.49
CA ILE A 167 7.61 -6.21 -3.56
C ILE A 167 7.62 -6.92 -4.93
N HIS A 168 7.28 -8.21 -4.94
CA HIS A 168 7.46 -9.16 -6.06
C HIS A 168 6.16 -9.80 -6.58
N ASP A 169 4.97 -9.28 -6.26
CA ASP A 169 3.77 -9.71 -6.97
C ASP A 169 3.48 -8.73 -8.12
N VAL A 170 3.18 -9.23 -9.32
CA VAL A 170 2.76 -8.40 -10.46
C VAL A 170 1.46 -7.65 -10.11
N ALA A 171 0.60 -8.27 -9.30
CA ALA A 171 -0.60 -7.62 -8.76
C ALA A 171 -0.24 -6.45 -7.81
N ASP A 172 0.85 -6.55 -7.04
CA ASP A 172 1.29 -5.54 -6.07
C ASP A 172 2.30 -4.53 -6.66
N SER A 173 3.02 -4.90 -7.71
CA SER A 173 3.86 -3.98 -8.48
C SER A 173 3.02 -2.92 -9.20
N LYS A 174 1.74 -3.23 -9.48
CA LYS A 174 0.72 -2.26 -9.92
C LYS A 174 0.23 -1.37 -8.77
N LEU A 175 0.42 -1.74 -7.52
CA LEU A 175 -0.07 -1.00 -6.35
C LEU A 175 1.00 -0.14 -5.69
N GLN A 176 2.27 -0.41 -5.99
CA GLN A 176 3.38 0.34 -5.44
C GLN A 176 3.48 1.75 -5.99
N ALA A 177 3.71 2.64 -5.03
CA ALA A 177 4.32 3.93 -5.21
C ALA A 177 5.68 3.83 -5.94
N ALA A 178 6.43 2.72 -5.79
CA ALA A 178 7.71 2.52 -6.45
C ALA A 178 7.63 2.60 -7.99
N LYS A 179 6.57 2.06 -8.63
CA LYS A 179 6.34 2.21 -10.09
C LYS A 179 5.51 3.46 -10.38
N THR A 180 5.97 4.63 -9.93
CA THR A 180 5.27 5.92 -10.07
C THR A 180 4.77 6.24 -11.47
N ASP A 181 5.50 5.80 -12.49
CA ASP A 181 5.17 6.07 -13.88
C ASP A 181 4.62 4.86 -14.66
N GLY A 182 4.75 3.64 -14.12
CA GLY A 182 4.29 2.37 -14.73
C GLY A 182 4.87 2.02 -16.11
N THR A 183 5.77 2.83 -16.65
CA THR A 183 6.42 2.67 -17.97
C THR A 183 7.82 2.08 -17.87
N LEU A 184 8.50 2.29 -16.73
CA LEU A 184 9.80 1.70 -16.44
C LEU A 184 9.71 0.75 -15.24
N LEU A 185 10.77 -0.04 -15.05
CA LEU A 185 10.94 -0.79 -13.82
C LEU A 185 11.38 0.18 -12.72
N ALA A 186 10.74 0.06 -11.55
CA ALA A 186 11.09 0.80 -10.34
C ALA A 186 12.40 0.31 -9.69
N THR A 187 13.47 0.23 -10.46
CA THR A 187 14.77 -0.18 -9.98
C THR A 187 15.60 1.03 -9.57
N LEU A 188 16.22 0.93 -8.40
CA LEU A 188 17.17 1.92 -7.91
C LEU A 188 18.58 1.48 -8.32
N LYS A 189 19.32 2.40 -8.95
CA LYS A 189 20.71 2.23 -9.33
C LYS A 189 21.58 3.26 -8.61
N ASP A 190 22.74 2.83 -8.15
CA ASP A 190 23.77 3.71 -7.60
C ASP A 190 24.46 4.56 -8.70
N GLN A 191 25.35 5.47 -8.31
CA GLN A 191 26.12 6.29 -9.27
C GLN A 191 27.11 5.49 -10.15
N ASN A 192 27.36 4.23 -9.83
CA ASN A 192 28.12 3.30 -10.67
C ASN A 192 27.22 2.52 -11.65
N GLY A 193 25.91 2.78 -11.65
CA GLY A 193 24.92 2.10 -12.50
C GLY A 193 24.52 0.70 -12.01
N ARG A 194 24.93 0.29 -10.80
CA ARG A 194 24.64 -1.03 -10.22
C ARG A 194 23.30 -1.01 -9.51
N LEU A 195 22.56 -2.12 -9.62
CA LEU A 195 21.23 -2.25 -9.03
C LEU A 195 21.32 -2.45 -7.51
N VAL A 196 20.51 -1.69 -6.78
CA VAL A 196 20.25 -1.95 -5.36
C VAL A 196 19.42 -3.23 -5.23
N ARG A 197 19.82 -4.10 -4.30
CA ARG A 197 19.13 -5.36 -3.99
C ARG A 197 18.39 -5.27 -2.68
N TYR A 198 17.28 -5.99 -2.55
CA TYR A 198 16.41 -5.92 -1.37
C TYR A 198 16.23 -7.28 -0.69
N GLU A 199 15.89 -7.26 0.60
CA GLU A 199 15.50 -8.45 1.37
C GLU A 199 14.33 -8.12 2.29
N ILE A 200 13.45 -9.09 2.52
CA ILE A 200 12.38 -8.99 3.50
C ILE A 200 12.47 -10.18 4.44
N ARG A 201 12.70 -9.91 5.73
CA ARG A 201 12.88 -10.95 6.74
C ARG A 201 11.93 -10.78 7.90
N MET A 202 11.54 -11.89 8.51
CA MET A 202 10.61 -11.92 9.65
C MET A 202 11.20 -12.69 10.82
N ASN A 203 10.96 -12.20 12.03
CA ASN A 203 11.48 -12.84 13.24
C ASN A 203 10.69 -14.12 13.59
N GLN A 204 11.21 -14.87 14.57
CA GLN A 204 10.65 -16.16 14.96
C GLN A 204 9.20 -16.06 15.41
N VAL A 205 8.89 -15.03 16.21
CA VAL A 205 7.54 -14.78 16.75
C VAL A 205 6.49 -14.67 15.64
N MET A 206 6.82 -13.97 14.55
CA MET A 206 5.97 -13.90 13.38
C MET A 206 5.93 -15.21 12.57
N PHE A 207 7.09 -15.85 12.37
CA PHE A 207 7.21 -17.12 11.65
C PHE A 207 6.37 -18.23 12.28
N ASP A 208 6.47 -18.40 13.60
CA ASP A 208 5.74 -19.43 14.35
C ASP A 208 4.22 -19.24 14.16
N TYR A 209 3.72 -18.00 14.27
CA TYR A 209 2.31 -17.69 14.01
C TYR A 209 1.86 -18.05 12.58
N ILE A 210 2.71 -17.80 11.57
CA ILE A 210 2.40 -18.15 10.17
C ILE A 210 2.30 -19.67 10.01
N VAL A 211 3.24 -20.41 10.59
CA VAL A 211 3.30 -21.87 10.46
C VAL A 211 2.15 -22.54 11.22
N GLU A 212 1.92 -22.14 12.47
CA GLU A 212 0.86 -22.68 13.32
C GLU A 212 -0.55 -22.52 12.72
N ASN A 213 -0.77 -21.42 11.98
CA ASN A 213 -2.05 -21.10 11.35
C ASN A 213 -2.09 -21.45 9.85
N GLU A 214 -1.08 -22.14 9.31
CA GLU A 214 -0.95 -22.51 7.90
C GLU A 214 -1.08 -21.32 6.92
N LEU A 215 -0.70 -20.11 7.35
CA LEU A 215 -0.89 -18.87 6.56
C LEU A 215 0.09 -18.76 5.37
N TYR A 216 1.06 -19.68 5.26
CA TYR A 216 1.91 -19.84 4.08
C TYR A 216 1.15 -20.46 2.89
N ASN A 217 -0.02 -21.07 3.11
CA ASN A 217 -0.86 -21.66 2.08
C ASN A 217 -2.01 -20.72 1.68
N GLY A 218 -2.08 -20.30 0.41
CA GLY A 218 -3.04 -19.30 -0.06
C GLY A 218 -4.51 -19.70 0.07
N LEU A 219 -4.83 -21.00 -0.03
CA LEU A 219 -6.20 -21.51 0.16
C LEU A 219 -6.60 -21.49 1.65
N LYS A 220 -5.70 -21.95 2.53
CA LYS A 220 -5.90 -21.89 3.99
C LYS A 220 -6.02 -20.46 4.47
N GLN A 221 -5.13 -19.59 3.99
CA GLN A 221 -5.12 -18.17 4.28
C GLN A 221 -6.42 -17.48 3.85
N ALA A 222 -6.97 -17.84 2.68
CA ALA A 222 -8.25 -17.30 2.21
C ALA A 222 -9.43 -17.69 3.12
N ALA A 223 -9.40 -18.89 3.71
CA ALA A 223 -10.39 -19.39 4.65
C ALA A 223 -10.14 -18.94 6.11
N PHE A 224 -8.94 -18.46 6.43
CA PHE A 224 -8.59 -18.01 7.78
C PHE A 224 -9.48 -16.85 8.21
N GLY A 225 -9.63 -16.61 9.51
CA GLY A 225 -10.35 -15.45 10.00
C GLY A 225 -9.55 -14.16 9.80
N GLN A 226 -9.45 -13.39 10.86
CA GLN A 226 -8.64 -12.19 10.90
C GLN A 226 -7.22 -12.52 11.34
N VAL A 227 -6.23 -12.04 10.59
CA VAL A 227 -4.83 -12.11 10.99
C VAL A 227 -4.56 -11.04 12.04
N SER A 228 -3.91 -11.43 13.13
CA SER A 228 -3.34 -10.52 14.12
C SER A 228 -2.09 -11.17 14.69
N PHE A 229 -0.93 -10.66 14.31
CA PHE A 229 0.35 -11.17 14.79
C PHE A 229 0.52 -10.91 16.29
N PRO A 230 1.23 -11.78 17.02
CA PRO A 230 1.53 -11.57 18.43
C PRO A 230 2.45 -10.35 18.66
N TYR A 231 2.39 -9.77 19.86
CA TYR A 231 3.37 -8.75 20.26
C TYR A 231 4.78 -9.31 20.22
N GLY A 232 5.73 -8.48 19.81
CA GLY A 232 7.10 -8.91 19.51
C GLY A 232 7.27 -9.45 18.09
N SER A 233 6.24 -9.56 17.26
CA SER A 233 6.41 -9.79 15.83
C SER A 233 7.14 -8.61 15.18
N MET A 234 8.12 -8.93 14.33
CA MET A 234 8.94 -7.95 13.64
C MET A 234 9.19 -8.35 12.17
N ILE A 235 9.30 -7.34 11.32
CA ILE A 235 9.71 -7.47 9.92
C ILE A 235 10.81 -6.45 9.65
N THR A 236 11.85 -6.88 8.93
CA THR A 236 12.83 -5.96 8.34
C THR A 236 12.72 -5.93 6.83
N LYS A 237 12.93 -4.77 6.24
CA LYS A 237 13.18 -4.61 4.80
C LYS A 237 14.52 -3.93 4.61
N ALA A 238 15.45 -4.57 3.94
CA ALA A 238 16.80 -4.06 3.75
C ALA A 238 17.07 -3.71 2.29
N ALA A 239 17.88 -2.68 2.06
CA ALA A 239 18.40 -2.27 0.77
C ALA A 239 19.93 -2.36 0.80
N TRP A 240 20.51 -2.97 -0.22
CA TRP A 240 21.93 -3.29 -0.33
C TRP A 240 22.50 -2.78 -1.64
N ARG A 241 23.69 -2.15 -1.61
CA ARG A 241 24.46 -1.87 -2.82
C ARG A 241 25.77 -2.65 -2.83
N GLU A 242 26.30 -2.90 -4.02
CA GLU A 242 27.66 -3.40 -4.16
C GLU A 242 28.66 -2.32 -3.70
N ILE A 243 29.64 -2.70 -2.91
CA ILE A 243 30.65 -1.79 -2.36
C ILE A 243 32.06 -2.30 -2.63
N THR A 244 33.04 -1.39 -2.65
CA THR A 244 34.46 -1.75 -2.78
C THR A 244 35.07 -2.14 -1.42
N ALA A 245 36.30 -2.66 -1.44
CA ALA A 245 37.03 -2.99 -0.22
C ALA A 245 37.36 -1.74 0.62
N GLU A 246 37.60 -0.61 -0.04
CA GLU A 246 37.89 0.68 0.60
C GLU A 246 36.66 1.27 1.29
N GLU A 247 35.47 1.00 0.76
CA GLU A 247 34.20 1.43 1.36
C GLU A 247 33.80 0.57 2.56
N ALA A 248 34.24 -0.70 2.62
CA ALA A 248 33.73 -1.71 3.57
C ALA A 248 33.73 -1.29 5.04
N ASN A 249 34.72 -0.49 5.48
CA ASN A 249 34.83 -0.04 6.88
C ASN A 249 33.74 0.98 7.28
N ARG A 250 32.94 1.47 6.33
CA ARG A 250 31.82 2.38 6.60
C ARG A 250 30.46 1.71 6.61
N TYR A 251 30.35 0.47 6.15
CA TYR A 251 29.07 -0.22 5.97
C TYR A 251 28.93 -1.45 6.87
N VAL A 252 27.71 -1.75 7.29
CA VAL A 252 27.35 -3.15 7.62
C VAL A 252 27.46 -3.95 6.33
N THR A 253 28.30 -4.99 6.33
CA THR A 253 28.64 -5.73 5.12
C THR A 253 28.18 -7.18 5.14
N THR A 254 27.92 -7.73 3.96
CA THR A 254 27.69 -9.16 3.76
C THR A 254 28.19 -9.61 2.40
N GLU A 255 28.51 -10.90 2.25
CA GLU A 255 28.85 -11.50 0.97
C GLU A 255 27.62 -12.20 0.40
N ALA A 256 27.26 -11.92 -0.85
CA ALA A 256 26.09 -12.51 -1.49
C ALA A 256 26.33 -12.85 -2.97
N VAL A 257 25.65 -13.87 -3.47
CA VAL A 257 25.53 -14.12 -4.91
C VAL A 257 24.39 -13.29 -5.45
N ILE A 258 24.68 -12.46 -6.45
CA ILE A 258 23.68 -11.60 -7.08
C ILE A 258 23.03 -12.34 -8.23
N CYS A 259 21.71 -12.45 -8.19
CA CYS A 259 20.95 -13.14 -9.22
C CYS A 259 19.85 -12.25 -9.80
N ASP A 260 19.47 -12.55 -11.02
CA ASP A 260 18.26 -12.02 -11.63
C ASP A 260 17.19 -13.10 -11.62
N SER A 261 15.95 -12.68 -11.37
CA SER A 261 14.80 -13.58 -11.24
C SER A 261 13.70 -13.15 -12.18
N ASP A 262 12.92 -14.14 -12.62
CA ASP A 262 11.71 -13.91 -13.38
C ASP A 262 10.69 -13.22 -12.47
N PRO A 263 10.19 -12.04 -12.84
CA PRO A 263 9.32 -11.25 -11.98
C PRO A 263 7.96 -11.91 -11.72
N ASP A 264 7.51 -12.85 -12.56
CA ASP A 264 6.21 -13.50 -12.49
C ASP A 264 6.28 -14.81 -11.68
N THR A 265 7.32 -15.61 -11.92
CA THR A 265 7.48 -16.96 -11.36
C THR A 265 8.43 -17.01 -10.17
N ARG A 266 9.19 -15.93 -9.91
CA ARG A 266 10.23 -15.83 -8.87
C ARG A 266 11.36 -16.84 -9.02
N ARG A 267 11.43 -17.52 -10.17
CA ARG A 267 12.52 -18.44 -10.47
C ARG A 267 13.76 -17.63 -10.80
N VAL A 268 14.88 -18.02 -10.23
CA VAL A 268 16.16 -17.42 -10.59
C VAL A 268 16.46 -17.78 -12.05
N ILE A 269 16.68 -16.76 -12.87
CA ILE A 269 17.01 -16.88 -14.30
C ILE A 269 18.51 -17.10 -14.43
N SER A 270 19.30 -16.27 -13.76
CA SER A 270 20.76 -16.27 -13.87
C SER A 270 21.39 -15.70 -12.60
N CYS A 271 22.59 -16.18 -12.26
CA CYS A 271 23.38 -15.68 -11.15
C CYS A 271 24.77 -15.27 -11.62
N GLN A 272 25.36 -14.30 -10.94
CA GLN A 272 26.79 -14.03 -11.06
C GLN A 272 27.59 -15.26 -10.59
N PRO A 273 28.73 -15.57 -11.24
CA PRO A 273 29.52 -16.75 -10.93
C PRO A 273 30.38 -16.59 -9.65
N HIS A 274 30.39 -15.41 -9.03
CA HIS A 274 31.16 -15.10 -7.84
C HIS A 274 30.28 -14.44 -6.78
N THR A 275 30.75 -14.46 -5.53
CA THR A 275 30.17 -13.64 -4.47
C THR A 275 30.57 -12.18 -4.64
N THR A 276 29.69 -11.29 -4.21
CA THR A 276 29.88 -9.85 -4.25
C THR A 276 29.65 -9.29 -2.87
N ARG A 277 30.53 -8.36 -2.46
CA ARG A 277 30.41 -7.65 -1.20
C ARG A 277 29.33 -6.58 -1.29
N MET A 278 28.38 -6.66 -0.38
CA MET A 278 27.23 -5.78 -0.29
C MET A 278 27.31 -4.94 0.97
N GLY A 279 26.99 -3.65 0.86
CA GLY A 279 26.84 -2.71 1.97
C GLY A 279 25.38 -2.34 2.19
N LEU A 280 24.93 -2.37 3.45
CA LEU A 280 23.57 -1.97 3.82
C LEU A 280 23.43 -0.45 3.62
N VAL A 281 22.49 -0.04 2.78
CA VAL A 281 22.22 1.38 2.47
C VAL A 281 20.89 1.87 3.03
N GLY A 282 19.95 0.97 3.35
CA GLY A 282 18.70 1.34 4.00
C GLY A 282 18.06 0.17 4.72
N LEU A 283 17.35 0.46 5.82
CA LEU A 283 16.68 -0.54 6.64
C LEU A 283 15.37 0.00 7.18
N HIS A 284 14.26 -0.67 6.86
CA HIS A 284 13.00 -0.51 7.57
C HIS A 284 12.92 -1.56 8.68
N ILE A 285 12.49 -1.13 9.86
CA ILE A 285 12.18 -1.98 11.00
C ILE A 285 10.71 -1.76 11.33
N MET A 286 9.96 -2.85 11.37
CA MET A 286 8.56 -2.87 11.75
C MET A 286 8.43 -3.68 13.02
N ALA A 287 7.87 -3.11 14.07
CA ALA A 287 7.77 -3.77 15.38
C ALA A 287 6.37 -3.66 15.96
N LYS A 288 5.76 -4.80 16.30
CA LYS A 288 4.46 -4.83 16.98
C LYS A 288 4.67 -4.85 18.49
N THR A 289 4.24 -3.79 19.18
CA THR A 289 4.34 -3.68 20.65
C THR A 289 2.97 -3.66 21.31
N PRO A 290 2.87 -3.92 22.63
CA PRO A 290 1.62 -3.77 23.36
C PRO A 290 0.97 -2.39 23.20
N SER A 291 1.75 -1.30 23.26
CA SER A 291 1.24 0.06 23.09
C SER A 291 0.94 0.44 21.63
N ALA A 292 1.60 -0.20 20.66
CA ALA A 292 1.43 0.06 19.23
C ALA A 292 0.95 -1.21 18.49
N PRO A 293 -0.33 -1.63 18.64
CA PRO A 293 -0.88 -2.78 17.94
C PRO A 293 -1.01 -2.55 16.42
N GLN A 294 -0.93 -1.31 15.93
CA GLN A 294 -0.80 -0.95 14.51
C GLN A 294 0.66 -0.92 14.02
N TRP A 295 1.59 -1.43 14.84
CA TRP A 295 3.04 -1.48 14.62
C TRP A 295 3.72 -0.10 14.66
N LEU A 296 4.97 -0.08 15.10
CA LEU A 296 5.90 1.04 14.93
C LEU A 296 6.72 0.83 13.66
N TRP A 297 7.07 1.94 13.01
CA TRP A 297 7.72 1.93 11.71
C TRP A 297 8.93 2.84 11.70
N SER A 298 10.10 2.25 11.75
CA SER A 298 11.37 2.97 11.82
C SER A 298 12.09 2.82 10.50
N THR A 299 12.71 3.90 10.03
CA THR A 299 13.50 3.86 8.79
C THR A 299 14.87 4.48 8.96
N PHE A 300 15.89 3.68 8.65
CA PHE A 300 17.30 4.04 8.75
C PHE A 300 17.94 4.09 7.36
N GLU A 301 18.89 4.99 7.20
CA GLU A 301 19.68 5.15 5.98
C GLU A 301 21.16 5.24 6.31
N HIS A 302 21.99 4.84 5.36
CA HIS A 302 23.40 5.21 5.40
C HIS A 302 23.57 6.69 5.06
N VAL A 303 24.42 7.40 5.81
CA VAL A 303 24.59 8.87 5.69
C VAL A 303 25.15 9.29 4.32
N ASP A 304 25.74 8.36 3.55
CA ASP A 304 26.31 8.62 2.22
C ASP A 304 25.30 8.36 1.07
N ASN A 305 24.00 8.19 1.36
CA ASN A 305 23.01 7.86 0.33
C ASN A 305 22.72 9.02 -0.63
N ALA A 306 22.16 10.11 -0.11
CA ALA A 306 21.70 11.25 -0.90
C ALA A 306 21.60 12.53 -0.04
N PRO A 307 21.77 13.72 -0.65
CA PRO A 307 21.60 14.98 0.05
C PRO A 307 20.12 15.28 0.35
N ALA A 308 19.88 16.13 1.36
CA ALA A 308 18.59 16.76 1.58
C ALA A 308 18.31 17.83 0.53
N ILE A 309 17.02 18.08 0.26
CA ILE A 309 16.59 19.18 -0.62
C ILE A 309 17.11 20.52 -0.08
N GLY A 310 17.66 21.35 -0.96
CA GLY A 310 18.27 22.63 -0.59
C GLY A 310 19.72 22.51 -0.11
N ARG A 311 20.22 21.31 0.21
CA ARG A 311 21.60 21.07 0.66
C ARG A 311 22.48 20.39 -0.40
N GLN A 312 22.04 20.33 -1.66
CA GLN A 312 22.78 19.62 -2.72
C GLN A 312 24.13 20.27 -3.08
N THR A 313 24.31 21.56 -2.77
CA THR A 313 25.54 22.32 -3.06
C THR A 313 26.48 22.45 -1.85
N GLU A 314 26.03 22.06 -0.66
CA GLU A 314 26.75 22.30 0.59
C GLU A 314 27.86 21.26 0.85
N GLU A 315 27.83 20.12 0.17
CA GLU A 315 28.76 19.01 0.43
C GLU A 315 29.43 18.48 -0.86
N GLN A 316 30.76 18.60 -0.95
CA GLN A 316 31.60 17.85 -1.91
C GLN A 316 31.74 16.37 -1.47
N LYS A 317 30.60 15.71 -1.27
CA LYS A 317 30.52 14.33 -0.81
C LYS A 317 30.25 13.40 -1.98
N ASN A 318 30.88 12.23 -1.98
CA ASN A 318 30.59 11.17 -2.94
C ASN A 318 29.32 10.43 -2.52
N TRP A 319 28.17 10.90 -2.99
CA TRP A 319 26.88 10.26 -2.69
C TRP A 319 26.70 8.96 -3.46
N SER A 320 26.06 7.99 -2.83
CA SER A 320 25.75 6.69 -3.44
C SER A 320 24.70 6.84 -4.55
N PHE A 321 23.76 7.78 -4.40
CA PHE A 321 22.60 7.95 -5.29
C PHE A 321 22.42 9.36 -5.85
N TYR A 322 23.43 10.23 -5.75
CA TYR A 322 23.35 11.58 -6.30
C TYR A 322 24.68 12.02 -6.92
N LEU A 323 24.62 12.63 -8.11
CA LEU A 323 25.77 13.21 -8.78
C LEU A 323 25.46 14.68 -9.13
N PRO A 324 26.15 15.66 -8.50
CA PRO A 324 25.98 17.07 -8.83
C PRO A 324 26.19 17.34 -10.33
N GLY A 325 25.27 18.09 -10.94
CA GLY A 325 25.32 18.44 -12.36
C GLY A 325 24.79 17.35 -13.32
N SER A 326 24.33 16.20 -12.82
CA SER A 326 23.63 15.20 -13.63
C SER A 326 22.34 15.77 -14.24
N LEU A 327 22.07 15.41 -15.50
CA LEU A 327 20.85 15.81 -16.22
C LEU A 327 19.69 14.80 -16.04
N ALA A 328 19.94 13.68 -15.36
CA ALA A 328 18.89 12.70 -15.08
C ALA A 328 17.88 13.28 -14.06
N PRO A 329 16.58 12.95 -14.19
CA PRO A 329 15.55 13.49 -13.31
C PRO A 329 15.73 13.00 -11.87
N ILE A 330 15.39 13.87 -10.91
CA ILE A 330 15.53 13.62 -9.48
C ILE A 330 14.31 12.85 -8.98
N ASN A 331 14.54 11.78 -8.21
CA ASN A 331 13.50 10.93 -7.61
C ASN A 331 12.54 10.32 -8.65
N GLU A 332 13.04 10.05 -9.84
CA GLU A 332 12.29 9.45 -10.94
C GLU A 332 12.98 8.20 -11.47
N GLN A 333 12.19 7.32 -12.08
CA GLN A 333 12.72 6.10 -12.68
C GLN A 333 13.50 6.46 -13.93
N THR A 334 14.57 5.72 -14.18
CA THR A 334 15.46 5.97 -15.31
C THR A 334 15.59 4.72 -16.16
N LYS A 335 15.87 4.93 -17.45
CA LYS A 335 16.10 3.82 -18.40
C LYS A 335 17.24 2.91 -17.92
N PRO A 336 17.28 1.64 -18.37
CA PRO A 336 18.41 0.75 -18.09
C PRO A 336 19.75 1.41 -18.43
N GLY A 337 20.75 1.23 -17.56
CA GLY A 337 22.10 1.81 -17.72
C GLY A 337 22.26 3.26 -17.27
N ILE A 338 21.18 4.00 -16.97
CA ILE A 338 21.26 5.38 -16.44
C ILE A 338 21.15 5.32 -14.90
N PRO A 339 22.15 5.81 -14.14
CA PRO A 339 22.05 5.97 -12.69
C PRO A 339 20.85 6.81 -12.27
N ASN A 340 20.21 6.45 -11.16
CA ASN A 340 19.16 7.29 -10.59
C ASN A 340 19.78 8.51 -9.90
N GLN A 341 19.03 9.62 -9.85
CA GLN A 341 19.38 10.77 -9.03
C GLN A 341 18.38 10.86 -7.90
N VAL A 342 18.86 10.89 -6.66
CA VAL A 342 18.02 10.84 -5.46
C VAL A 342 18.32 12.06 -4.60
N VAL A 343 17.27 12.69 -4.10
CA VAL A 343 17.34 13.77 -3.12
C VAL A 343 16.28 13.50 -2.07
N ARG A 344 16.60 13.71 -0.79
CA ARG A 344 15.64 13.57 0.31
C ARG A 344 14.78 14.83 0.42
N PRO A 345 13.48 14.80 0.08
CA PRO A 345 12.65 16.01 0.10
C PRO A 345 12.14 16.38 1.49
N ILE A 346 11.92 15.38 2.35
CA ILE A 346 11.57 15.59 3.76
C ILE A 346 12.86 15.46 4.57
N PRO A 347 13.51 16.57 4.97
CA PRO A 347 14.77 16.51 5.71
C PRO A 347 14.56 15.89 7.11
N VAL A 348 15.63 15.30 7.65
CA VAL A 348 15.69 14.92 9.06
C VAL A 348 15.52 16.19 9.89
N SER A 349 14.57 16.20 10.82
CA SER A 349 14.25 17.40 11.59
C SER A 349 15.45 17.81 12.47
N ASP A 350 15.89 19.05 12.31
CA ASP A 350 16.91 19.72 13.13
C ASP A 350 16.31 20.79 14.06
N VAL A 351 14.99 20.70 14.29
CA VAL A 351 14.21 21.71 15.00
C VAL A 351 13.88 21.22 16.41
N GLU A 352 14.24 22.00 17.43
CA GLU A 352 13.77 21.77 18.79
C GLU A 352 12.24 21.95 18.89
N PRO A 353 11.53 21.06 19.59
CA PRO A 353 10.08 21.15 19.68
C PRO A 353 9.60 22.39 20.43
N ASP A 354 8.58 23.07 19.89
CA ASP A 354 7.82 24.07 20.62
C ASP A 354 6.90 23.37 21.62
N CYS A 355 7.34 23.30 22.88
CA CYS A 355 6.65 22.58 23.92
C CYS A 355 5.29 23.17 24.32
N SER A 356 4.97 24.40 23.88
CA SER A 356 3.61 24.94 24.00
C SER A 356 2.62 24.31 23.01
N LYS A 357 3.13 23.67 21.94
CA LYS A 357 2.35 23.01 20.90
C LYS A 357 2.45 21.48 21.04
N SER A 358 1.77 20.97 22.06
CA SER A 358 1.82 19.56 22.47
C SER A 358 1.30 18.55 21.44
N SER A 359 0.66 18.99 20.34
CA SER A 359 0.05 18.11 19.34
C SER A 359 0.89 17.86 18.10
N GLN A 360 2.08 18.47 17.96
CA GLN A 360 2.84 18.50 16.70
C GLN A 360 3.68 17.25 16.41
N ALA A 361 4.07 16.48 17.44
CA ALA A 361 4.95 15.32 17.29
C ALA A 361 6.28 15.67 16.58
N VAL A 362 6.93 16.73 17.05
CA VAL A 362 8.23 17.19 16.55
C VAL A 362 9.33 16.77 17.54
N ASP A 363 10.46 16.36 16.99
CA ASP A 363 11.70 16.13 17.73
C ASP A 363 12.90 16.67 16.94
N ASN A 364 13.94 17.12 17.63
CA ASN A 364 15.24 17.39 17.02
C ASN A 364 15.99 16.07 16.76
N LEU A 365 15.50 15.34 15.77
CA LEU A 365 16.02 14.03 15.40
C LEU A 365 17.49 14.09 14.95
N ALA A 366 17.91 15.19 14.32
CA ALA A 366 19.31 15.42 13.98
C ALA A 366 20.22 15.42 15.22
N HIS A 367 19.78 16.05 16.32
CA HIS A 367 20.51 16.00 17.59
C HIS A 367 20.54 14.59 18.19
N VAL A 368 19.42 13.86 18.17
CA VAL A 368 19.35 12.47 18.65
C VAL A 368 20.31 11.58 17.86
N ASN A 369 20.31 11.68 16.53
CA ASN A 369 21.23 10.96 15.65
C ASN A 369 22.68 11.26 16.00
N ALA A 370 23.05 12.55 16.13
CA ALA A 370 24.42 12.96 16.44
C ALA A 370 24.93 12.35 17.76
N VAL A 371 24.10 12.36 18.81
CA VAL A 371 24.47 11.81 20.13
C VAL A 371 24.66 10.28 20.08
N VAL A 372 23.79 9.56 19.37
CA VAL A 372 23.92 8.10 19.23
C VAL A 372 25.12 7.74 18.35
N GLN A 373 25.34 8.45 17.25
CA GLN A 373 26.47 8.26 16.35
C GLN A 373 27.80 8.55 17.06
N GLU A 374 27.91 9.65 17.82
CA GLU A 374 29.08 9.94 18.65
C GLU A 374 29.34 8.82 19.65
N LYS A 375 28.28 8.28 20.26
CA LYS A 375 28.44 7.17 21.19
C LYS A 375 28.95 5.91 20.51
N LEU A 376 28.45 5.58 19.32
CA LEU A 376 28.90 4.44 18.50
C LEU A 376 30.34 4.64 18.00
N ALA A 377 30.73 5.87 17.68
CA ALA A 377 32.08 6.24 17.26
C ALA A 377 33.13 5.94 18.35
N GLN A 378 32.78 6.17 19.62
CA GLN A 378 33.65 5.84 20.77
C GLN A 378 33.99 4.34 20.86
N TYR A 379 33.18 3.47 20.25
CA TYR A 379 33.40 2.03 20.19
C TYR A 379 33.91 1.55 18.82
N ASP A 380 34.24 2.47 17.90
CA ASP A 380 34.62 2.14 16.52
C ASP A 380 33.57 1.30 15.78
N SER A 381 32.29 1.55 16.08
CA SER A 381 31.19 0.82 15.45
C SER A 381 30.83 1.45 14.10
N VAL A 382 30.76 0.62 13.06
CA VAL A 382 30.30 1.02 11.73
C VAL A 382 28.89 1.62 11.72
N LEU A 383 28.08 1.31 12.74
CA LEU A 383 26.72 1.82 12.90
C LEU A 383 26.68 3.35 13.07
N GLN A 384 27.80 4.00 13.39
CA GLN A 384 27.93 5.47 13.43
C GLN A 384 27.65 6.14 12.06
N HIS A 385 27.71 5.38 10.96
CA HIS A 385 27.46 5.89 9.60
C HIS A 385 26.00 5.69 9.14
N TYR A 386 25.10 5.38 10.06
CA TYR A 386 23.67 5.27 9.82
C TYR A 386 22.93 6.35 10.60
N GLU A 387 21.80 6.80 10.08
CA GLU A 387 20.94 7.78 10.73
C GLU A 387 19.48 7.29 10.71
N LEU A 388 18.74 7.57 11.79
CA LEU A 388 17.29 7.44 11.81
C LEU A 388 16.69 8.61 11.03
N ILE A 389 15.88 8.30 10.03
CA ILE A 389 15.16 9.32 9.24
C ILE A 389 13.84 9.70 9.92
N GLY A 390 13.24 8.76 10.66
CA GLY A 390 12.10 8.99 11.52
C GLY A 390 11.41 7.71 11.93
N THR A 391 10.58 7.81 12.96
CA THR A 391 9.71 6.73 13.43
C THR A 391 8.25 7.14 13.27
N GLN A 392 7.49 6.37 12.48
CA GLN A 392 6.06 6.56 12.33
C GLN A 392 5.28 5.68 13.34
N TRP A 393 4.36 6.30 14.06
CA TRP A 393 3.57 5.66 15.12
C TRP A 393 2.07 6.01 15.02
N PRO A 394 1.17 5.12 15.47
CA PRO A 394 -0.26 5.37 15.47
C PRO A 394 -0.65 6.30 16.63
N ILE A 395 -1.46 7.31 16.37
CA ILE A 395 -2.19 8.02 17.42
C ILE A 395 -3.37 7.14 17.83
N PRO A 396 -3.39 6.63 19.08
CA PRO A 396 -4.56 5.91 19.57
C PRO A 396 -5.76 6.86 19.61
N ARG A 397 -6.91 6.45 19.06
CA ARG A 397 -8.16 7.19 19.32
C ARG A 397 -8.40 7.17 20.82
N GLN A 398 -8.68 8.32 21.43
CA GLN A 398 -8.92 8.40 22.87
C GLN A 398 -9.91 7.31 23.30
N HIS A 399 -9.42 6.45 24.18
CA HIS A 399 -10.03 5.18 24.50
C HIS A 399 -11.38 5.43 25.17
N SER A 400 -12.45 4.85 24.61
CA SER A 400 -13.58 4.49 25.49
C SER A 400 -13.12 3.33 26.37
N MET A 401 -13.58 3.29 27.62
CA MET A 401 -13.31 2.22 28.61
C MET A 401 -13.54 0.79 28.07
N TRP A 402 -14.29 0.67 26.97
CA TRP A 402 -14.57 -0.58 26.26
C TRP A 402 -13.42 -1.13 25.41
N SER A 403 -12.49 -0.30 24.92
CA SER A 403 -11.45 -0.76 23.98
C SER A 403 -10.37 -1.62 24.63
N TRP A 404 -10.17 -1.52 25.95
CA TRP A 404 -9.26 -2.37 26.73
C TRP A 404 -9.84 -3.75 27.06
N LEU A 405 -11.17 -3.90 26.89
CA LEU A 405 -11.90 -5.13 27.19
C LEU A 405 -12.25 -5.94 25.93
N SER A 406 -12.01 -5.39 24.75
CA SER A 406 -12.22 -6.08 23.48
C SER A 406 -10.88 -6.43 22.84
N GLU A 407 -10.66 -7.72 22.55
CA GLU A 407 -9.71 -8.20 21.53
C GLU A 407 -10.16 -7.77 20.10
N ALA A 408 -10.70 -6.56 19.97
CA ALA A 408 -11.05 -6.01 18.69
C ALA A 408 -9.74 -5.75 17.93
N PRO A 409 -9.67 -6.12 16.66
CA PRO A 409 -8.47 -5.97 15.87
C PRO A 409 -8.02 -4.51 15.76
N PRO A 410 -6.73 -4.26 15.48
CA PRO A 410 -6.26 -2.91 15.20
C PRO A 410 -7.07 -2.31 14.04
N GLN A 411 -7.70 -1.16 14.30
CA GLN A 411 -8.34 -0.38 13.25
C GLN A 411 -7.27 -0.02 12.22
N THR A 412 -7.61 -0.09 10.93
CA THR A 412 -6.71 0.31 9.84
C THR A 412 -6.89 1.76 9.42
N VAL A 413 -7.73 2.48 10.15
CA VAL A 413 -7.85 3.93 10.14
C VAL A 413 -7.48 4.43 11.52
N PHE A 414 -6.37 5.12 11.58
CA PHE A 414 -5.79 5.75 12.75
C PHE A 414 -4.92 6.88 12.23
N ASP A 415 -4.75 7.94 12.99
CA ASP A 415 -3.81 8.98 12.57
C ASP A 415 -2.39 8.46 12.78
N ALA A 416 -1.49 8.71 11.83
CA ALA A 416 -0.10 8.31 11.94
C ALA A 416 0.76 9.56 12.03
N MET A 417 1.74 9.55 12.93
CA MET A 417 2.68 10.67 13.14
C MET A 417 4.12 10.19 12.95
N PRO A 418 4.97 10.95 12.24
CA PRO A 418 4.59 12.04 11.33
C PRO A 418 3.73 11.50 10.17
N THR A 419 2.91 12.34 9.51
CA THR A 419 2.00 11.89 8.44
C THR A 419 2.75 11.25 7.27
N PHE A 420 3.85 11.88 6.84
CA PHE A 420 4.69 11.41 5.74
C PHE A 420 6.07 11.02 6.25
N LEU A 421 6.60 9.94 5.68
CA LEU A 421 7.92 9.42 5.96
C LEU A 421 8.40 8.67 4.72
N ALA A 422 9.59 9.01 4.24
CA ALA A 422 10.16 8.45 3.02
C ALA A 422 11.65 8.23 3.18
N ASN A 423 12.11 7.03 2.83
CA ASN A 423 13.52 6.69 2.78
C ASN A 423 14.04 6.73 1.33
N THR A 424 15.23 7.28 1.16
CA THR A 424 15.89 7.52 -0.14
C THR A 424 16.08 6.24 -0.95
N THR A 425 16.23 5.11 -0.27
CA THR A 425 16.35 3.78 -0.88
C THR A 425 15.06 3.00 -0.90
N MET A 426 14.03 3.37 -0.12
CA MET A 426 12.77 2.61 0.05
C MET A 426 11.55 3.26 -0.63
N GLU A 427 11.44 4.58 -0.59
CA GLU A 427 10.35 5.38 -1.17
C GLU A 427 10.86 6.33 -2.26
N THR A 428 12.02 6.01 -2.86
CA THR A 428 12.78 6.82 -3.84
C THR A 428 11.92 7.58 -4.83
N PHE A 429 10.89 6.93 -5.39
CA PHE A 429 10.09 7.49 -6.49
C PHE A 429 8.80 8.17 -6.03
N VAL A 430 8.40 8.06 -4.75
CA VAL A 430 7.25 8.77 -4.14
C VAL A 430 7.57 9.51 -2.85
N PRO A 431 8.72 10.20 -2.76
CA PRO A 431 9.22 10.62 -1.47
C PRO A 431 8.38 11.74 -0.81
N TYR A 432 7.51 12.40 -1.56
CA TYR A 432 6.67 13.51 -1.07
C TYR A 432 5.38 13.08 -0.38
N THR A 433 4.82 11.92 -0.72
CA THR A 433 3.50 11.49 -0.23
C THR A 433 3.54 10.09 0.37
N SER A 434 4.73 9.58 0.65
CA SER A 434 4.85 8.23 1.20
C SER A 434 4.61 8.23 2.71
N SER A 435 4.01 7.15 3.18
CA SER A 435 3.83 6.83 4.59
C SER A 435 3.96 5.32 4.75
N CYS A 436 4.82 4.89 5.67
CA CYS A 436 4.99 3.47 5.99
C CYS A 436 3.65 2.85 6.42
N MET A 437 3.01 3.45 7.44
CA MET A 437 1.71 3.02 7.96
C MET A 437 0.59 3.18 6.95
N GLY A 438 0.53 4.28 6.20
CA GLY A 438 -0.47 4.51 5.16
C GLY A 438 -0.40 3.48 4.03
N CYS A 439 0.81 3.14 3.58
CA CYS A 439 1.05 2.08 2.61
C CYS A 439 0.67 0.71 3.19
N HIS A 440 1.22 0.35 4.34
CA HIS A 440 1.04 -0.96 4.94
C HIS A 440 -0.36 -1.20 5.53
N SER A 441 -1.14 -0.15 5.83
CA SER A 441 -2.56 -0.26 6.16
C SER A 441 -3.38 -0.95 5.07
N ARG A 442 -2.82 -1.06 3.85
CA ARG A 442 -3.41 -1.71 2.68
C ARG A 442 -3.07 -3.19 2.55
N ALA A 443 -2.14 -3.69 3.35
CA ALA A 443 -1.71 -5.08 3.26
C ALA A 443 -2.84 -6.06 3.63
N ARG A 444 -3.04 -7.09 2.81
CA ARG A 444 -4.13 -8.06 2.98
C ARG A 444 -3.63 -9.48 2.98
N LYS A 445 -4.49 -10.33 3.52
CA LYS A 445 -4.46 -11.75 3.20
C LYS A 445 -5.15 -11.99 1.84
N THR A 446 -4.86 -13.14 1.27
CA THR A 446 -5.47 -13.68 0.07
C THR A 446 -7.01 -13.65 0.17
N LYS A 447 -7.67 -13.14 -0.87
CA LYS A 447 -9.13 -13.03 -0.94
C LYS A 447 -9.77 -14.36 -1.37
N ASN A 448 -10.81 -14.78 -0.66
CA ASN A 448 -11.69 -15.83 -1.14
C ASN A 448 -12.70 -15.24 -2.14
N TYR A 449 -12.42 -15.33 -3.44
CA TYR A 449 -13.32 -14.83 -4.50
C TYR A 449 -14.51 -15.75 -4.78
N VAL A 450 -14.54 -16.95 -4.19
CA VAL A 450 -15.44 -18.01 -4.66
C VAL A 450 -16.85 -17.86 -4.08
N TYR A 451 -17.03 -17.34 -2.87
CA TYR A 451 -18.33 -16.95 -2.30
C TYR A 451 -18.15 -15.95 -1.15
N PRO A 452 -18.01 -14.64 -1.39
CA PRO A 452 -18.05 -13.72 -0.27
C PRO A 452 -19.51 -13.62 0.20
N SER A 453 -19.82 -14.15 1.37
CA SER A 453 -21.07 -13.80 2.04
C SER A 453 -21.12 -12.29 2.28
N GLN A 454 -22.30 -11.70 2.48
CA GLN A 454 -22.40 -10.29 2.85
C GLN A 454 -21.56 -9.98 4.11
N ASP A 455 -21.39 -10.96 5.00
CA ASP A 455 -20.53 -10.88 6.18
C ASP A 455 -19.03 -10.91 5.84
N ASP A 456 -18.61 -11.70 4.85
CA ASP A 456 -17.22 -11.70 4.36
C ASP A 456 -16.86 -10.41 3.63
N LEU A 457 -17.84 -9.79 2.96
CA LEU A 457 -17.69 -8.47 2.38
C LEU A 457 -17.58 -7.39 3.46
N ASN A 458 -18.25 -7.57 4.59
CA ASN A 458 -18.30 -6.60 5.69
C ASN A 458 -17.12 -6.73 6.68
N LYS A 459 -16.46 -7.89 6.76
CA LYS A 459 -15.27 -8.10 7.59
C LYS A 459 -14.00 -7.70 6.84
N TYR A 460 -13.16 -6.91 7.50
CA TYR A 460 -11.91 -6.41 6.92
C TYR A 460 -10.83 -7.51 6.89
N PRO A 461 -10.39 -8.00 5.71
CA PRO A 461 -9.42 -9.09 5.62
C PRO A 461 -7.98 -8.56 5.73
N THR A 462 -7.66 -7.93 6.86
CA THR A 462 -6.29 -7.44 7.14
C THR A 462 -5.29 -8.60 7.17
N SER A 463 -4.08 -8.37 6.68
CA SER A 463 -2.90 -9.18 7.03
C SER A 463 -2.11 -8.55 8.17
N ASP A 464 -2.75 -7.72 9.00
CA ASP A 464 -2.11 -7.02 10.11
C ASP A 464 -0.85 -6.27 9.66
N PHE A 465 -1.05 -5.41 8.66
CA PHE A 465 -0.04 -4.51 8.08
C PHE A 465 1.15 -5.18 7.35
N THR A 466 1.16 -6.49 7.12
CA THR A 466 2.23 -7.13 6.32
C THR A 466 1.82 -7.58 4.93
N PHE A 467 2.60 -7.17 3.92
CA PHE A 467 2.42 -7.62 2.54
C PHE A 467 2.98 -9.04 2.30
N THR A 468 3.75 -9.61 3.22
CA THR A 468 4.40 -10.92 3.00
C THR A 468 3.37 -12.04 2.80
N LEU A 469 2.20 -11.95 3.45
CA LEU A 469 1.14 -12.93 3.33
C LEU A 469 0.57 -13.04 1.90
N ASN A 470 0.68 -12.00 1.06
CA ASN A 470 0.27 -12.06 -0.35
C ASN A 470 1.09 -13.10 -1.17
N ASN A 471 2.23 -13.53 -0.63
CA ASN A 471 3.11 -14.46 -1.32
C ASN A 471 2.75 -15.93 -1.11
N ALA A 472 1.74 -16.21 -0.27
CA ALA A 472 1.20 -17.53 -0.05
C ALA A 472 0.66 -18.15 -1.36
N LEU A 473 1.04 -19.40 -1.60
CA LEU A 473 0.62 -20.19 -2.77
C LEU A 473 -0.18 -21.42 -2.32
N PRO A 474 -0.95 -22.07 -3.21
CA PRO A 474 -1.40 -21.54 -4.48
C PRO A 474 -2.38 -20.37 -4.26
N LYS A 475 -2.42 -19.42 -5.20
CA LYS A 475 -3.39 -18.32 -5.14
C LYS A 475 -4.79 -18.83 -5.54
N PRO A 476 -5.86 -18.52 -4.78
CA PRO A 476 -7.23 -18.79 -5.17
C PRO A 476 -7.56 -18.08 -6.48
N THR A 477 -8.29 -18.76 -7.37
CA THR A 477 -8.73 -18.19 -8.64
C THR A 477 -10.06 -17.44 -8.47
N THR A 478 -10.21 -16.33 -9.20
CA THR A 478 -11.48 -15.60 -9.28
C THR A 478 -12.39 -16.30 -10.29
N PRO A 479 -13.65 -16.66 -9.94
CA PRO A 479 -14.56 -17.33 -10.87
C PRO A 479 -14.92 -16.51 -12.13
N TRP A 480 -14.70 -15.19 -12.09
CA TRP A 480 -15.20 -14.21 -13.07
C TRP A 480 -14.13 -13.49 -13.88
N SER A 481 -12.94 -14.07 -14.01
CA SER A 481 -11.82 -13.42 -14.70
C SER A 481 -11.94 -13.56 -16.22
N LEU A 482 -12.17 -12.43 -16.90
CA LEU A 482 -12.11 -12.35 -18.37
C LEU A 482 -10.70 -11.94 -18.82
N PRO A 483 -10.08 -12.59 -19.82
CA PRO A 483 -8.79 -12.16 -20.36
C PRO A 483 -8.91 -10.83 -21.12
N ALA A 484 -7.79 -10.13 -21.32
CA ALA A 484 -7.72 -9.04 -22.30
C ALA A 484 -7.65 -9.60 -23.73
N PRO A 485 -8.05 -8.85 -24.77
CA PRO A 485 -7.76 -9.20 -26.16
C PRO A 485 -6.23 -9.31 -26.34
N ILE A 486 -5.76 -10.33 -27.06
CA ILE A 486 -4.37 -10.84 -27.06
C ILE A 486 -3.30 -9.84 -27.57
N GLN A 487 -3.67 -8.65 -28.07
CA GLN A 487 -2.73 -7.74 -28.71
C GLN A 487 -2.60 -6.39 -28.00
N GLU A 488 -1.36 -5.93 -27.80
CA GLU A 488 -1.07 -4.63 -27.23
C GLU A 488 -1.46 -3.49 -28.18
N CYS A 489 -1.88 -2.37 -27.60
CA CYS A 489 -2.38 -1.22 -28.37
C CYS A 489 -1.30 -0.52 -29.20
N SER A 490 -0.04 -0.65 -28.79
CA SER A 490 1.15 -0.07 -29.41
C SER A 490 1.67 -0.85 -30.62
N GLU A 491 1.22 -2.09 -30.87
CA GLU A 491 1.77 -2.91 -31.95
C GLU A 491 1.33 -2.44 -33.35
N SER A 492 2.31 -2.42 -34.28
CA SER A 492 2.10 -2.16 -35.71
C SER A 492 1.51 -3.40 -36.39
N GLY A 493 0.18 -3.53 -36.35
CA GLY A 493 -0.58 -4.59 -36.99
C GLY A 493 -2.05 -4.22 -37.19
N THR A 494 -2.74 -4.93 -38.08
CA THR A 494 -4.18 -4.71 -38.34
C THR A 494 -5.00 -5.17 -37.13
N LYS A 495 -5.50 -4.21 -36.35
CA LYS A 495 -6.34 -4.49 -35.17
C LYS A 495 -7.78 -4.80 -35.59
N THR A 496 -8.37 -5.85 -35.04
CA THR A 496 -9.82 -6.14 -35.14
C THR A 496 -10.64 -5.02 -34.47
N PRO A 497 -11.94 -4.85 -34.81
CA PRO A 497 -12.79 -3.85 -34.17
C PRO A 497 -12.84 -3.94 -32.64
N ALA A 498 -12.84 -5.16 -32.08
CA ALA A 498 -12.81 -5.38 -30.63
C ALA A 498 -11.46 -4.98 -29.99
N GLN A 499 -10.34 -5.27 -30.65
CA GLN A 499 -9.02 -4.79 -30.19
C GLN A 499 -8.93 -3.27 -30.26
N LYS A 500 -9.43 -2.65 -31.33
CA LYS A 500 -9.54 -1.18 -31.42
C LYS A 500 -10.37 -0.62 -30.26
N GLY A 501 -11.55 -1.20 -29.98
CA GLY A 501 -12.40 -0.77 -28.88
C GLY A 501 -11.75 -0.91 -27.51
N TYR A 502 -11.02 -2.00 -27.27
CA TYR A 502 -10.21 -2.18 -26.06
C TYR A 502 -9.14 -1.09 -25.93
N CYS A 503 -8.47 -0.73 -27.03
CA CYS A 503 -7.47 0.34 -27.03
C CYS A 503 -8.09 1.72 -26.76
N LEU A 504 -9.21 2.04 -27.40
CA LEU A 504 -9.97 3.27 -27.09
C LEU A 504 -10.40 3.31 -25.62
N ALA A 505 -10.81 2.17 -25.04
CA ALA A 505 -11.20 2.10 -23.64
C ALA A 505 -10.04 2.30 -22.66
N THR A 506 -8.82 1.92 -23.06
CA THR A 506 -7.61 1.97 -22.22
C THR A 506 -6.73 3.19 -22.45
N HIS A 507 -6.87 3.87 -23.60
CA HIS A 507 -6.04 5.01 -24.04
C HIS A 507 -6.90 6.22 -24.49
N THR A 508 -8.12 6.37 -23.96
CA THR A 508 -9.15 7.32 -24.45
C THR A 508 -8.71 8.78 -24.66
N TYR A 509 -7.85 9.37 -23.81
CA TYR A 509 -7.42 10.77 -24.02
C TYR A 509 -6.12 10.90 -24.84
N GLU A 510 -5.49 9.77 -25.16
CA GLU A 510 -4.25 9.69 -25.93
C GLU A 510 -4.54 9.30 -27.38
N ASP A 511 -5.54 8.44 -27.59
CA ASP A 511 -5.86 7.87 -28.89
C ASP A 511 -6.34 8.95 -29.89
N PRO A 512 -5.76 9.02 -31.10
CA PRO A 512 -6.10 10.03 -32.11
C PRO A 512 -7.59 10.13 -32.45
N LEU A 513 -8.36 9.04 -32.38
CA LEU A 513 -9.78 9.02 -32.73
C LEU A 513 -10.68 9.62 -31.64
N THR A 514 -10.21 9.65 -30.39
CA THR A 514 -11.02 10.10 -29.24
C THR A 514 -10.47 11.33 -28.55
N LYS A 515 -9.16 11.60 -28.66
CA LYS A 515 -8.49 12.80 -28.14
C LYS A 515 -9.16 14.13 -28.51
N PRO A 516 -9.67 14.35 -29.74
CA PRO A 516 -10.39 15.59 -30.08
C PRO A 516 -11.71 15.79 -29.32
N HIS A 517 -12.28 14.71 -28.79
CA HIS A 517 -13.59 14.68 -28.14
C HIS A 517 -13.51 14.70 -26.61
N VAL A 518 -12.33 14.76 -26.00
CA VAL A 518 -12.16 14.66 -24.55
C VAL A 518 -11.21 15.73 -24.02
N SER A 519 -11.54 16.29 -22.85
CA SER A 519 -10.65 17.25 -22.15
C SER A 519 -10.19 16.74 -20.78
N ALA A 520 -10.96 15.82 -20.18
CA ALA A 520 -10.49 15.07 -19.03
C ALA A 520 -9.33 14.15 -19.44
N LYS A 521 -8.34 14.01 -18.56
CA LYS A 521 -7.22 13.09 -18.73
C LYS A 521 -7.55 11.77 -18.05
N LEU A 522 -8.66 11.19 -18.48
CA LEU A 522 -9.23 9.94 -17.97
C LEU A 522 -9.37 8.95 -19.12
N HIS A 523 -9.37 7.67 -18.79
CA HIS A 523 -9.75 6.60 -19.69
C HIS A 523 -11.11 6.05 -19.29
N CYS A 524 -11.82 5.40 -20.22
CA CYS A 524 -12.98 4.60 -19.85
C CYS A 524 -12.61 3.60 -18.74
N SER A 525 -11.42 3.00 -18.84
CA SER A 525 -10.84 2.07 -17.88
C SER A 525 -10.53 2.68 -16.49
N SER A 526 -10.51 4.01 -16.35
CA SER A 526 -10.30 4.68 -15.06
C SER A 526 -11.48 4.47 -14.09
N CYS A 527 -12.69 4.28 -14.61
CA CYS A 527 -13.90 3.98 -13.81
C CYS A 527 -14.45 2.57 -14.10
N HIS A 528 -14.27 2.09 -15.33
CA HIS A 528 -14.63 0.75 -15.74
C HIS A 528 -13.39 -0.15 -15.66
N LEU A 529 -13.03 -0.57 -14.44
CA LEU A 529 -11.76 -1.26 -14.18
C LEU A 529 -11.55 -2.45 -15.12
N GLN A 530 -10.29 -2.69 -15.47
CA GLN A 530 -9.89 -3.70 -16.44
C GLN A 530 -10.58 -3.51 -17.82
N ALA A 531 -10.84 -2.25 -18.21
CA ALA A 531 -11.59 -1.90 -19.41
C ALA A 531 -12.99 -2.53 -19.46
N GLY A 532 -13.73 -2.48 -18.35
CA GLY A 532 -15.09 -3.01 -18.29
C GLY A 532 -15.16 -4.53 -18.09
N ARG A 533 -14.06 -5.19 -17.74
CA ARG A 533 -14.04 -6.62 -17.36
C ARG A 533 -14.30 -6.88 -15.87
N HIS A 534 -14.11 -5.88 -15.02
CA HIS A 534 -14.19 -6.06 -13.56
C HIS A 534 -15.64 -5.96 -13.03
N PRO A 535 -16.21 -7.02 -12.42
CA PRO A 535 -17.64 -7.12 -12.13
C PRO A 535 -18.20 -6.07 -11.15
N THR A 536 -17.37 -5.56 -10.23
CA THR A 536 -17.79 -4.53 -9.26
C THR A 536 -17.54 -3.10 -9.75
N ALA A 537 -16.98 -2.92 -10.95
CA ALA A 537 -16.59 -1.62 -11.50
C ALA A 537 -17.42 -1.26 -12.73
N ALA A 538 -18.75 -1.48 -12.68
CA ALA A 538 -19.64 -1.24 -13.81
C ALA A 538 -19.14 -1.92 -15.09
N TRP A 539 -18.92 -3.24 -15.02
CA TRP A 539 -18.49 -4.04 -16.17
C TRP A 539 -19.43 -3.90 -17.38
N TRP A 540 -18.90 -4.19 -18.57
CA TRP A 540 -19.59 -3.98 -19.84
C TRP A 540 -20.29 -5.22 -20.39
N VAL A 541 -20.16 -6.36 -19.70
CA VAL A 541 -20.90 -7.58 -20.00
C VAL A 541 -22.42 -7.30 -19.89
N GLY A 542 -23.17 -7.68 -20.92
CA GLY A 542 -24.62 -7.54 -21.04
C GLY A 542 -25.11 -6.15 -21.44
N MET A 543 -24.23 -5.19 -21.73
CA MET A 543 -24.64 -3.81 -22.05
C MET A 543 -25.40 -3.71 -23.38
N ILE A 544 -25.10 -4.57 -24.36
CA ILE A 544 -25.82 -4.61 -25.63
C ILE A 544 -27.27 -5.01 -25.41
N GLU A 545 -27.53 -6.05 -24.62
CA GLU A 545 -28.90 -6.45 -24.30
C GLU A 545 -29.61 -5.35 -23.49
N LYS A 546 -28.94 -4.82 -22.47
CA LYS A 546 -29.50 -3.81 -21.56
C LYS A 546 -30.00 -2.56 -22.30
N TYR A 547 -29.27 -2.10 -23.31
CA TYR A 547 -29.60 -0.87 -24.04
C TYR A 547 -30.16 -1.10 -25.45
N GLY A 548 -30.11 -2.33 -25.98
CA GLY A 548 -30.47 -2.68 -27.35
C GLY A 548 -31.96 -2.92 -27.61
N LYS A 549 -32.77 -3.30 -26.60
CA LYS A 549 -34.22 -3.55 -26.79
C LYS A 549 -35.08 -2.36 -26.35
N ARG A 550 -36.17 -2.11 -27.09
CA ARG A 550 -37.25 -1.12 -26.85
C ARG A 550 -37.97 -1.23 -25.48
N GLN A 551 -37.46 -1.98 -24.52
CA GLN A 551 -38.10 -2.20 -23.21
C GLN A 551 -37.29 -1.60 -22.07
N SER A 552 -37.50 -0.32 -21.80
CA SER A 552 -37.52 0.09 -20.39
C SER A 552 -38.28 1.42 -20.29
N SER A 553 -39.45 1.36 -19.68
CA SER A 553 -40.16 2.53 -19.13
C SER A 553 -39.39 3.20 -17.98
N LYS A 554 -38.26 2.62 -17.55
CA LYS A 554 -37.43 3.06 -16.43
C LYS A 554 -36.49 4.22 -16.78
N TYR A 555 -36.15 4.40 -18.05
CA TYR A 555 -35.36 5.52 -18.55
C TYR A 555 -36.29 6.39 -19.40
N ASN A 556 -36.79 7.49 -18.82
CA ASN A 556 -37.63 8.47 -19.50
C ASN A 556 -36.96 8.86 -20.83
N ARG A 557 -37.46 8.32 -21.95
CA ARG A 557 -36.99 8.70 -23.28
C ARG A 557 -37.55 10.10 -23.56
N PRO A 558 -36.70 11.07 -23.92
CA PRO A 558 -37.15 12.32 -24.52
C PRO A 558 -38.05 12.01 -25.74
N SER A 559 -39.14 12.76 -25.93
CA SER A 559 -40.16 12.52 -26.96
C SER A 559 -39.66 12.71 -28.41
N ASP A 560 -38.46 13.24 -28.57
CA ASP A 560 -37.69 13.47 -29.80
C ASP A 560 -36.77 12.29 -30.17
N ALA A 561 -36.82 11.16 -29.44
CA ALA A 561 -36.09 9.92 -29.74
C ALA A 561 -36.59 9.15 -30.99
N GLN A 562 -37.14 9.85 -31.98
CA GLN A 562 -37.83 9.28 -33.13
C GLN A 562 -36.88 8.81 -34.25
N TYR A 563 -35.58 9.12 -34.18
CA TYR A 563 -34.63 8.91 -35.27
C TYR A 563 -33.58 7.80 -35.06
N TRP A 564 -33.61 7.03 -33.96
CA TRP A 564 -32.49 6.14 -33.62
C TRP A 564 -32.68 4.73 -34.21
N ASP A 565 -31.98 4.49 -35.32
CA ASP A 565 -32.03 3.32 -36.19
C ASP A 565 -31.63 1.99 -35.49
N ASN A 566 -32.10 0.90 -36.09
CA ASN A 566 -32.60 -0.34 -35.49
C ASN A 566 -31.52 -1.34 -35.02
N GLN A 567 -30.23 -0.97 -34.99
CA GLN A 567 -29.15 -1.94 -34.75
C GLN A 567 -28.63 -2.00 -33.30
N TYR A 568 -28.49 -0.86 -32.60
CA TYR A 568 -27.83 -0.81 -31.28
C TYR A 568 -28.65 -0.12 -30.16
N GLY A 569 -29.86 0.35 -30.45
CA GLY A 569 -30.76 0.96 -29.45
C GLY A 569 -30.19 2.24 -28.81
N TRP A 570 -30.24 2.32 -27.47
CA TRP A 570 -29.80 3.49 -26.69
C TRP A 570 -28.29 3.47 -26.34
N LEU A 571 -27.56 2.42 -26.73
CA LEU A 571 -26.16 2.25 -26.33
C LEU A 571 -25.25 3.38 -26.84
N PRO A 572 -25.32 3.82 -28.12
CA PRO A 572 -24.50 4.94 -28.61
C PRO A 572 -24.75 6.25 -27.83
N HIS A 573 -26.03 6.54 -27.53
CA HIS A 573 -26.38 7.69 -26.70
C HIS A 573 -25.82 7.57 -25.28
N ARG A 574 -25.88 6.37 -24.68
CA ARG A 574 -25.31 6.12 -23.35
C ARG A 574 -23.79 6.35 -23.32
N ILE A 575 -23.07 5.93 -24.36
CA ILE A 575 -21.63 6.15 -24.53
C ILE A 575 -21.35 7.66 -24.64
N ASN A 576 -22.12 8.39 -25.46
CA ASN A 576 -21.96 9.84 -25.61
C ASN A 576 -22.25 10.63 -24.32
N GLY A 577 -23.18 10.16 -23.48
CA GLY A 577 -23.35 10.71 -22.14
C GLY A 577 -22.12 10.53 -21.23
N CYS A 578 -21.31 9.49 -21.44
CA CYS A 578 -20.00 9.37 -20.77
C CYS A 578 -18.98 10.36 -21.33
N PHE A 579 -18.92 10.57 -22.65
CA PHE A 579 -18.02 11.55 -23.27
C PHE A 579 -18.29 12.97 -22.76
N GLN A 580 -19.57 13.39 -22.73
CA GLN A 580 -19.96 14.72 -22.27
C GLN A 580 -19.66 14.96 -20.79
N ARG A 581 -19.80 13.93 -19.95
CA ARG A 581 -19.78 14.08 -18.49
C ARG A 581 -18.50 13.56 -17.85
N SER A 582 -18.24 12.26 -18.00
CA SER A 582 -17.05 11.62 -17.42
C SER A 582 -15.78 12.07 -18.12
N MET A 583 -15.80 12.24 -19.45
CA MET A 583 -14.62 12.65 -20.23
C MET A 583 -14.51 14.16 -20.42
N ASN A 584 -15.45 14.92 -19.84
CA ASN A 584 -15.58 16.37 -19.96
C ASN A 584 -15.44 16.86 -21.41
N GLY A 585 -16.15 16.22 -22.32
CA GLY A 585 -15.87 16.25 -23.75
C GLY A 585 -17.09 16.56 -24.63
N THR A 586 -16.95 16.29 -25.91
CA THR A 586 -18.01 16.38 -26.92
C THR A 586 -18.45 14.98 -27.35
N VAL A 587 -19.62 14.88 -27.98
CA VAL A 587 -20.15 13.59 -28.43
C VAL A 587 -19.31 13.03 -29.58
N LEU A 588 -19.19 11.71 -29.62
CA LEU A 588 -18.76 10.97 -30.79
C LEU A 588 -19.89 10.87 -31.81
N CYS A 589 -19.51 10.69 -33.07
CA CYS A 589 -20.43 10.39 -34.13
C CYS A 589 -21.15 9.06 -33.93
N GLN A 590 -22.45 9.07 -34.21
CA GLN A 590 -23.32 7.91 -34.05
C GLN A 590 -23.65 7.32 -35.42
N PRO A 591 -23.68 5.98 -35.56
CA PRO A 591 -24.21 5.34 -36.76
C PRO A 591 -25.65 5.80 -37.06
N GLY A 592 -25.93 6.20 -38.30
CA GLY A 592 -27.26 6.65 -38.73
C GLY A 592 -27.56 8.14 -38.50
N ASN A 593 -26.60 8.95 -38.06
CA ASN A 593 -26.74 10.41 -38.03
C ASN A 593 -26.34 11.01 -39.40
N ASN A 594 -27.29 11.64 -40.10
CA ASN A 594 -27.20 12.07 -41.52
C ASN A 594 -26.19 13.20 -41.82
N GLY A 595 -25.18 13.38 -40.99
CA GLY A 595 -24.12 14.38 -41.15
C GLY A 595 -22.80 13.99 -40.47
N CYS A 596 -22.62 12.72 -40.09
CA CYS A 596 -21.31 12.26 -39.64
C CYS A 596 -20.87 10.93 -40.27
N ASP A 597 -19.82 11.02 -41.09
CA ASP A 597 -19.26 9.91 -41.85
C ASP A 597 -18.23 9.08 -41.07
N ASP A 598 -17.64 9.63 -39.99
CA ASP A 598 -16.63 8.96 -39.17
C ASP A 598 -17.18 8.51 -37.81
N ASN A 599 -17.80 7.32 -37.77
CA ASN A 599 -18.31 6.68 -36.55
C ASN A 599 -17.41 5.55 -36.03
N GLU A 600 -16.18 5.43 -36.54
CA GLU A 600 -15.23 4.37 -36.19
C GLU A 600 -15.05 4.20 -34.67
N PRO A 601 -14.80 5.26 -33.87
CA PRO A 601 -14.58 5.08 -32.43
C PRO A 601 -15.80 4.53 -31.69
N MET A 602 -17.02 4.93 -32.10
CA MET A 602 -18.26 4.42 -31.53
C MET A 602 -18.45 2.92 -31.86
N GLN A 603 -18.25 2.54 -33.12
CA GLN A 603 -18.37 1.15 -33.56
C GLN A 603 -17.35 0.24 -32.86
N ALA A 604 -16.11 0.70 -32.72
CA ALA A 604 -15.05 -0.05 -32.06
C ALA A 604 -15.39 -0.34 -30.59
N LEU A 605 -15.86 0.66 -29.83
CA LEU A 605 -16.29 0.48 -28.44
C LEU A 605 -17.43 -0.54 -28.32
N ILE A 606 -18.44 -0.47 -29.19
CA ILE A 606 -19.56 -1.42 -29.22
C ILE A 606 -19.07 -2.84 -29.59
N ALA A 607 -18.17 -2.97 -30.56
CA ALA A 607 -17.59 -4.25 -30.95
C ALA A 607 -16.81 -4.92 -29.81
N TYR A 608 -16.12 -4.13 -28.98
CA TYR A 608 -15.46 -4.65 -27.80
C TYR A 608 -16.44 -5.14 -26.73
N MET A 609 -17.56 -4.43 -26.49
CA MET A 609 -18.61 -4.92 -25.60
C MET A 609 -19.22 -6.25 -26.11
N ALA A 610 -19.44 -6.38 -27.42
CA ALA A 610 -19.92 -7.62 -28.02
C ALA A 610 -18.91 -8.78 -27.86
N TRP A 611 -17.62 -8.47 -27.92
CA TRP A 611 -16.57 -9.44 -27.66
C TRP A 611 -16.62 -9.95 -26.22
N LEU A 612 -16.80 -9.07 -25.22
CA LEU A 612 -16.93 -9.46 -23.81
C LEU A 612 -18.10 -10.42 -23.59
N ASP A 613 -19.26 -10.13 -24.19
CA ASP A 613 -20.46 -10.98 -24.11
C ASP A 613 -20.20 -12.38 -24.70
N LYS A 614 -19.46 -12.44 -25.80
CA LYS A 614 -19.06 -13.72 -26.42
C LYS A 614 -18.07 -14.49 -25.54
N THR A 615 -17.07 -13.81 -24.99
CA THR A 615 -16.02 -14.45 -24.18
C THR A 615 -16.59 -15.06 -22.90
N ILE A 616 -17.47 -14.35 -22.19
CA ILE A 616 -18.09 -14.89 -20.97
C ILE A 616 -19.02 -16.07 -21.27
N ALA A 617 -19.75 -16.04 -22.40
CA ALA A 617 -20.60 -17.15 -22.82
C ALA A 617 -19.78 -18.41 -23.13
N GLN A 618 -18.57 -18.25 -23.68
CA GLN A 618 -17.64 -19.35 -23.94
C GLN A 618 -17.03 -19.95 -22.67
N GLN A 619 -16.90 -19.17 -21.59
CA GLN A 619 -16.39 -19.66 -20.30
C GLN A 619 -17.37 -20.57 -19.53
N GLN A 620 -18.62 -20.70 -20.00
CA GLN A 620 -19.67 -21.56 -19.40
C GLN A 620 -19.82 -21.39 -17.88
N PRO A 621 -20.34 -20.24 -17.40
CA PRO A 621 -20.55 -20.02 -15.97
C PRO A 621 -21.35 -21.18 -15.34
N SER A 622 -20.78 -21.79 -14.30
CA SER A 622 -21.41 -22.88 -13.56
C SER A 622 -22.73 -22.42 -12.93
N PRO A 623 -23.78 -23.25 -12.88
CA PRO A 623 -25.02 -22.93 -12.16
C PRO A 623 -24.80 -22.52 -10.70
N ASN A 624 -23.72 -23.01 -10.07
CA ASN A 624 -23.38 -22.69 -8.68
C ASN A 624 -22.68 -21.33 -8.53
N THR A 625 -22.27 -20.72 -9.63
CA THR A 625 -21.59 -19.43 -9.65
C THR A 625 -22.23 -18.60 -10.76
N PRO A 626 -23.37 -17.93 -10.50
CA PRO A 626 -24.08 -17.12 -11.50
C PRO A 626 -23.44 -15.73 -11.68
N LEU A 627 -23.53 -15.17 -12.89
CA LEU A 627 -22.96 -13.85 -13.20
C LEU A 627 -23.47 -12.79 -12.21
N PRO A 628 -22.60 -11.88 -11.71
CA PRO A 628 -23.02 -10.78 -10.87
C PRO A 628 -24.21 -10.00 -11.44
N THR A 629 -25.21 -9.74 -10.59
CA THR A 629 -26.49 -9.12 -10.99
C THR A 629 -26.56 -7.61 -10.76
N TRP A 630 -25.49 -7.00 -10.23
CA TRP A 630 -25.47 -5.59 -9.88
C TRP A 630 -25.48 -4.67 -11.11
N ASP A 631 -26.36 -3.67 -11.12
CA ASP A 631 -26.42 -2.66 -12.18
C ASP A 631 -25.42 -1.51 -11.93
N GLY A 632 -24.18 -1.67 -12.40
CA GLY A 632 -23.11 -0.68 -12.27
C GLY A 632 -22.14 -1.03 -11.13
N PHE A 633 -22.02 -0.14 -10.13
CA PHE A 633 -21.25 -0.43 -8.92
C PHE A 633 -22.14 -1.13 -7.89
N PRO A 634 -21.62 -2.09 -7.10
CA PRO A 634 -22.40 -2.68 -6.02
C PRO A 634 -22.88 -1.61 -5.05
N THR A 635 -24.06 -1.83 -4.46
CA THR A 635 -24.67 -0.88 -3.53
C THR A 635 -23.84 -0.75 -2.25
N ILE A 636 -23.96 0.40 -1.60
CA ILE A 636 -23.35 0.68 -0.30
C ILE A 636 -24.45 1.02 0.70
N ASP A 637 -24.30 0.58 1.94
CA ASP A 637 -25.24 0.93 3.00
C ASP A 637 -25.19 2.45 3.24
N THR A 638 -26.37 3.06 3.28
CA THR A 638 -26.54 4.52 3.34
C THR A 638 -26.68 4.99 4.78
N GLU A 639 -27.62 4.44 5.54
CA GLU A 639 -27.88 4.82 6.92
C GLU A 639 -27.17 3.85 7.90
N PRO A 640 -26.56 4.35 8.99
CA PRO A 640 -26.47 5.76 9.41
C PRO A 640 -25.30 6.53 8.75
N TYR A 641 -24.49 5.85 7.94
CA TYR A 641 -23.16 6.30 7.52
C TYR A 641 -23.13 7.61 6.74
N GLN A 642 -24.08 7.81 5.83
CA GLN A 642 -24.22 9.03 5.02
C GLN A 642 -24.49 10.25 5.90
N LYS A 643 -25.34 10.12 6.93
CA LYS A 643 -25.61 11.23 7.87
C LYS A 643 -24.40 11.57 8.74
N GLN A 644 -23.53 10.59 8.98
CA GLN A 644 -22.31 10.74 9.79
C GLN A 644 -21.06 11.04 8.96
N ALA A 645 -21.22 11.18 7.63
CA ALA A 645 -20.13 11.43 6.71
C ALA A 645 -19.45 12.76 7.04
N ASN A 646 -18.12 12.74 7.14
CA ASN A 646 -17.34 13.90 7.58
C ASN A 646 -16.13 14.12 6.66
N ALA A 647 -16.03 15.31 6.08
CA ALA A 647 -14.98 15.66 5.13
C ALA A 647 -13.58 15.65 5.75
N ASN A 648 -13.40 16.12 6.99
CA ASN A 648 -12.09 16.15 7.64
C ASN A 648 -11.58 14.72 7.90
N ARG A 649 -12.47 13.81 8.33
CA ARG A 649 -12.13 12.37 8.40
C ARG A 649 -11.80 11.82 7.01
N GLY A 650 -12.58 12.20 5.99
CA GLY A 650 -12.34 11.80 4.61
C GLY A 650 -10.97 12.23 4.09
N GLU A 651 -10.53 13.43 4.43
CA GLU A 651 -9.18 13.95 4.12
C GLU A 651 -8.08 13.10 4.77
N GLN A 652 -8.18 12.82 6.07
CA GLN A 652 -7.19 11.99 6.77
C GLN A 652 -7.11 10.57 6.15
N ILE A 653 -8.26 9.98 5.84
CA ILE A 653 -8.31 8.68 5.16
C ILE A 653 -7.69 8.80 3.76
N PHE A 654 -7.94 9.89 3.03
CA PHE A 654 -7.38 10.12 1.70
C PHE A 654 -5.86 10.20 1.75
N LEU A 655 -5.31 10.98 2.68
CA LEU A 655 -3.86 11.13 2.86
C LEU A 655 -3.18 9.80 3.18
N GLN A 656 -3.82 8.92 3.95
CA GLN A 656 -3.25 7.60 4.29
C GLN A 656 -3.44 6.55 3.18
N LYS A 657 -4.64 6.49 2.59
CA LYS A 657 -5.08 5.36 1.76
C LYS A 657 -5.16 5.67 0.26
N CYS A 658 -5.02 6.92 -0.17
CA CYS A 658 -5.25 7.31 -1.55
C CYS A 658 -4.13 8.20 -2.14
N SER A 659 -3.59 9.15 -1.37
CA SER A 659 -2.64 10.17 -1.84
C SER A 659 -1.37 9.60 -2.47
N VAL A 660 -0.86 8.47 -1.95
CA VAL A 660 0.31 7.81 -2.51
C VAL A 660 0.15 7.46 -3.99
N CYS A 661 -1.09 7.19 -4.45
CA CYS A 661 -1.40 6.91 -5.85
C CYS A 661 -1.96 8.13 -6.57
N HIS A 662 -2.85 8.90 -5.93
CA HIS A 662 -3.60 9.98 -6.58
C HIS A 662 -3.01 11.38 -6.37
N GLY A 663 -1.87 11.49 -5.68
CA GLY A 663 -1.30 12.76 -5.24
C GLY A 663 -2.04 13.30 -4.01
N GLU A 664 -1.36 14.15 -3.24
CA GLU A 664 -1.91 14.81 -2.06
C GLU A 664 -3.11 15.73 -2.41
N ASP A 665 -3.02 16.40 -3.56
CA ASP A 665 -4.07 17.27 -4.10
C ASP A 665 -4.97 16.53 -5.11
N GLY A 666 -5.00 15.19 -5.09
CA GLY A 666 -5.84 14.39 -5.99
C GLY A 666 -5.60 14.62 -7.49
N GLN A 667 -4.47 15.23 -7.82
CA GLN A 667 -4.09 15.64 -9.16
C GLN A 667 -3.70 14.47 -10.07
N GLY A 668 -3.62 13.25 -9.54
CA GLY A 668 -3.15 12.07 -10.25
C GLY A 668 -1.61 12.00 -10.29
N ARG A 669 -1.10 10.99 -10.99
CA ARG A 669 0.34 10.81 -11.24
C ARG A 669 0.59 10.51 -12.70
N PHE A 670 1.62 11.14 -13.25
CA PHE A 670 2.04 10.95 -14.64
C PHE A 670 2.98 9.75 -14.80
N GLY A 671 2.99 9.21 -16.02
CA GLY A 671 4.04 8.38 -16.59
C GLY A 671 5.30 9.19 -16.90
N ASN A 672 6.36 8.53 -17.38
CA ASN A 672 7.67 9.15 -17.63
C ASN A 672 7.67 10.16 -18.79
N ASP A 673 6.63 10.15 -19.62
CA ASP A 673 6.46 11.17 -20.65
C ASP A 673 5.93 12.51 -20.07
N HIS A 674 5.62 12.54 -18.76
CA HIS A 674 4.99 13.64 -18.04
C HIS A 674 3.68 14.15 -18.69
N ASN A 675 3.04 13.31 -19.50
CA ASN A 675 1.90 13.70 -20.34
C ASN A 675 0.76 12.68 -20.26
N THR A 676 1.09 11.43 -19.96
CA THR A 676 0.19 10.31 -19.77
C THR A 676 -0.03 10.07 -18.28
N TYR A 677 -1.27 9.93 -17.82
CA TYR A 677 -1.57 9.61 -16.43
C TYR A 677 -1.46 8.11 -16.16
N LEU A 678 -0.59 7.73 -15.23
CA LEU A 678 -0.59 6.38 -14.66
C LEU A 678 -1.77 6.21 -13.68
N ARG A 679 -2.01 7.23 -12.85
CA ARG A 679 -3.11 7.25 -11.87
C ARG A 679 -3.97 8.47 -12.11
N PRO A 680 -5.28 8.32 -12.33
CA PRO A 680 -6.12 9.40 -12.81
C PRO A 680 -6.28 10.51 -11.76
N PRO A 681 -6.48 11.77 -12.21
CA PRO A 681 -6.90 12.87 -11.35
C PRO A 681 -8.34 12.63 -10.84
N LEU A 682 -8.54 12.80 -9.54
CA LEU A 682 -9.85 12.61 -8.88
C LEU A 682 -10.71 13.88 -8.86
N TRP A 683 -10.06 15.03 -8.97
CA TRP A 683 -10.67 16.36 -9.11
C TRP A 683 -9.72 17.28 -9.90
N GLY A 684 -10.03 18.57 -9.98
CA GLY A 684 -9.26 19.52 -10.77
C GLY A 684 -9.60 19.50 -12.26
N LYS A 685 -8.86 20.29 -13.04
CA LYS A 685 -9.16 20.61 -14.45
C LYS A 685 -9.25 19.37 -15.34
N TYR A 686 -8.48 18.34 -15.02
CA TYR A 686 -8.31 17.15 -15.85
C TYR A 686 -9.19 15.97 -15.39
N SER A 687 -10.05 16.14 -14.38
CA SER A 687 -10.96 15.10 -13.91
C SER A 687 -12.36 15.19 -14.58
N PHE A 688 -13.26 14.30 -14.18
CA PHE A 688 -14.65 14.28 -14.61
C PHE A 688 -15.41 15.52 -14.10
N ASN A 689 -16.40 15.97 -14.87
CA ASN A 689 -17.14 17.19 -14.56
C ASN A 689 -18.28 16.97 -13.54
N GLN A 690 -18.90 18.07 -13.10
CA GLN A 690 -19.95 18.07 -12.06
C GLN A 690 -21.18 17.21 -12.41
N SER A 691 -21.49 17.05 -13.70
CA SER A 691 -22.62 16.26 -14.19
C SER A 691 -22.33 14.75 -14.27
N ALA A 692 -21.07 14.34 -14.13
CA ALA A 692 -20.71 12.93 -14.13
C ALA A 692 -21.38 12.16 -12.99
N GLY A 693 -21.66 10.88 -13.20
CA GLY A 693 -22.36 10.05 -12.21
C GLY A 693 -21.60 9.91 -10.89
N LEU A 694 -20.26 9.93 -10.93
CA LEU A 694 -19.41 9.90 -9.73
C LEU A 694 -19.34 11.26 -9.00
N SER A 695 -19.70 12.37 -9.65
CA SER A 695 -19.78 13.69 -9.00
C SER A 695 -21.18 13.96 -8.46
N SER A 696 -22.20 13.79 -9.31
CA SER A 696 -23.58 14.17 -9.01
C SER A 696 -24.32 13.21 -8.06
N LYS A 697 -23.75 12.03 -7.77
CA LYS A 697 -24.37 10.99 -6.92
C LYS A 697 -23.37 10.45 -5.90
N PRO A 698 -23.27 11.05 -4.69
CA PRO A 698 -22.32 10.65 -3.66
C PRO A 698 -22.34 9.14 -3.33
N GLN A 699 -23.51 8.51 -3.35
CA GLN A 699 -23.67 7.07 -3.12
C GLN A 699 -22.96 6.21 -4.19
N LYS A 700 -22.85 6.70 -5.44
CA LYS A 700 -22.12 5.98 -6.49
C LYS A 700 -20.62 6.10 -6.29
N LEU A 701 -20.14 7.26 -5.86
CA LEU A 701 -18.74 7.45 -5.52
C LEU A 701 -18.35 6.62 -4.30
N ALA A 702 -19.14 6.67 -3.23
CA ALA A 702 -18.92 5.85 -2.04
C ALA A 702 -18.95 4.36 -2.38
N GLY A 703 -19.92 3.89 -3.19
CA GLY A 703 -19.96 2.50 -3.67
C GLY A 703 -18.74 2.12 -4.52
N PHE A 704 -18.32 2.99 -5.45
CA PHE A 704 -17.11 2.74 -6.23
C PHE A 704 -15.87 2.62 -5.33
N ILE A 705 -15.71 3.53 -4.37
CA ILE A 705 -14.59 3.53 -3.42
C ILE A 705 -14.63 2.26 -2.56
N ARG A 706 -15.77 1.94 -1.94
CA ARG A 706 -15.99 0.75 -1.10
C ARG A 706 -15.56 -0.54 -1.79
N TRP A 707 -15.96 -0.70 -3.05
CA TRP A 707 -15.87 -1.97 -3.77
C TRP A 707 -14.70 -2.06 -4.75
N ASN A 708 -14.00 -0.97 -5.02
CA ASN A 708 -12.94 -0.97 -6.03
C ASN A 708 -11.68 -0.21 -5.59
N MET A 709 -11.73 0.51 -4.46
CA MET A 709 -10.60 1.25 -3.92
C MET A 709 -10.18 0.76 -2.52
N PRO A 710 -8.89 0.79 -2.19
CA PRO A 710 -7.75 0.94 -3.11
C PRO A 710 -7.77 -0.10 -4.25
N LEU A 711 -7.13 0.19 -5.39
CA LEU A 711 -7.19 -0.66 -6.59
C LEU A 711 -6.91 -2.13 -6.25
N ASP A 712 -7.66 -3.08 -6.85
CA ASP A 712 -7.61 -4.53 -6.56
C ASP A 712 -7.96 -4.95 -5.10
N HIS A 713 -8.22 -3.99 -4.23
CA HIS A 713 -8.56 -4.16 -2.82
C HIS A 713 -9.98 -3.73 -2.46
N GLY A 714 -10.91 -3.87 -3.41
CA GLY A 714 -12.34 -3.74 -3.14
C GLY A 714 -12.80 -4.50 -1.90
N GLY A 715 -13.64 -3.89 -1.07
CA GLY A 715 -14.09 -4.45 0.22
C GLY A 715 -13.27 -3.98 1.42
N VAL A 716 -12.23 -3.16 1.23
CA VAL A 716 -11.35 -2.69 2.30
C VAL A 716 -11.85 -1.45 3.01
N ILE A 717 -12.27 -0.45 2.25
CA ILE A 717 -12.78 0.78 2.83
C ILE A 717 -14.10 0.43 3.51
N SER A 718 -14.30 0.79 4.78
CA SER A 718 -15.59 0.54 5.44
C SER A 718 -16.70 1.40 4.83
N ASN A 719 -17.97 1.07 5.08
CA ASN A 719 -19.08 1.89 4.60
C ASN A 719 -18.91 3.35 5.07
N GLN A 720 -18.57 3.55 6.35
CA GLN A 720 -18.36 4.88 6.92
C GLN A 720 -17.19 5.63 6.25
N GLU A 721 -16.03 4.97 6.08
CA GLU A 721 -14.87 5.59 5.42
C GLU A 721 -15.18 5.95 3.97
N ALA A 722 -15.93 5.11 3.25
CA ALA A 722 -16.28 5.36 1.86
C ALA A 722 -17.18 6.59 1.75
N TRP A 723 -18.10 6.79 2.69
CA TRP A 723 -18.94 8.00 2.77
C TRP A 723 -18.13 9.25 3.14
N ASP A 724 -17.18 9.15 4.06
CA ASP A 724 -16.28 10.26 4.40
C ASP A 724 -15.43 10.68 3.20
N LEU A 725 -14.79 9.70 2.54
CA LEU A 725 -13.98 9.92 1.34
C LEU A 725 -14.81 10.52 0.21
N ALA A 726 -16.01 9.98 -0.05
CA ALA A 726 -16.90 10.52 -1.08
C ALA A 726 -17.32 11.96 -0.77
N THR A 727 -17.53 12.30 0.50
CA THR A 727 -17.83 13.67 0.95
C THR A 727 -16.63 14.58 0.72
N TYR A 728 -15.44 14.18 1.15
CA TYR A 728 -14.20 14.94 0.94
C TYR A 728 -13.92 15.19 -0.55
N ILE A 729 -13.94 14.14 -1.38
CA ILE A 729 -13.70 14.22 -2.84
C ILE A 729 -14.79 15.03 -3.55
N GLY A 730 -16.03 14.94 -3.08
CA GLY A 730 -17.19 15.66 -3.62
C GLY A 730 -17.12 17.17 -3.42
N LEU A 731 -16.43 17.65 -2.38
CA LEU A 731 -16.22 19.08 -2.11
C LEU A 731 -15.13 19.72 -2.97
N GLN A 732 -14.29 18.91 -3.62
CA GLN A 732 -13.17 19.40 -4.41
C GLN A 732 -13.62 20.02 -5.74
N TRP A 733 -12.93 21.08 -6.16
CA TRP A 733 -13.25 21.78 -7.40
C TRP A 733 -13.06 20.87 -8.63
N ARG A 734 -14.01 20.93 -9.57
CA ARG A 734 -13.97 20.23 -10.86
C ARG A 734 -14.77 20.98 -11.93
N PRO A 735 -14.53 20.72 -13.24
CA PRO A 735 -15.19 21.44 -14.33
C PRO A 735 -16.71 21.34 -14.29
N ARG A 736 -17.39 22.37 -14.83
CA ARG A 736 -18.82 22.27 -15.19
C ARG A 736 -18.95 21.57 -16.54
N GLU A 737 -20.10 20.96 -16.79
CA GLU A 737 -20.41 20.41 -18.12
C GLU A 737 -20.35 21.52 -19.17
N LEU A 738 -19.75 21.22 -20.32
CA LEU A 738 -19.68 22.17 -21.44
C LEU A 738 -21.11 22.46 -21.93
N PRO A 739 -21.44 23.72 -22.27
CA PRO A 739 -22.72 24.04 -22.88
C PRO A 739 -22.93 23.16 -24.11
N HIS A 740 -24.14 22.62 -24.28
CA HIS A 740 -24.50 21.94 -25.52
C HIS A 740 -24.37 22.97 -26.65
N GLY A 741 -23.32 22.87 -27.46
CA GLY A 741 -23.27 23.57 -28.73
C GLY A 741 -24.43 23.04 -29.56
N ASN A 742 -25.41 23.90 -29.86
CA ASN A 742 -26.35 23.62 -30.94
C ASN A 742 -25.52 23.46 -32.20
N HIS A 743 -25.29 22.22 -32.60
CA HIS A 743 -25.02 21.91 -33.99
C HIS A 743 -26.39 21.89 -34.68
N ASP A 744 -26.91 23.09 -34.95
CA ASP A 744 -27.87 23.30 -36.03
C ASP A 744 -27.11 23.37 -37.36
#